data_AF-A0A4R0ZNE7-F1
#
_entry.id   AF-A0A4R0ZNE7-F1
#
_cell.length_a   1.000
_cell.length_b   1.000
_cell.length_c   1.000
_cell.angle_alpha   90.00
_cell.angle_beta   90.00
_cell.angle_gamma   90.00
#
_symmetry.space_group_name_H-M   'P 1'
#
loop_
_entity.id
_entity.type
_entity.pdbx_description
1 polymer ?
#
loop_
_entity_poly.entity_id
_entity_poly.type
_entity_poly.pdbx_seq_one_letter_code
_entity_poly.pdbx_strand_id
1 'polypeptide(L)'
;MLTRKTNKLYASLAVAAITASSIVPAATADAAPKVKTVKLKTDFVRGGDLDAALDKTYQGANIHWYKSSVKLNKLGTYQTAKGIVIGKGIKVEKRVRVLNYPVAIVPAEGLSFKQGEKVPSALRLDVRFANGTVERLVRVHGIDTSKIGSFTAHAKFTSNGRTIEADLPYSVGGTTVSFMHTNDTHASLDLAPKRATAVKQVRAEKPNALLIDAGDVFSGSLYFNKFEGMADLKLMNYMKYDLMTLGNHEFDLGGDEDGNAELAKFIRYANFPFVSSNLDFSADTDLNPLFRDAVTDKPYNGRLYEGIIKEVDGVKVGFFGLTTEETAEIASPGDVQFQDYIAEAKAAVAAFEAAGVNQIVAVTHLGYDDNPAVDNDQILAEEVAGIDVIIGGHSHSLLTKPVVKNAETDNPTLIVQAYQYSQYLGTLDVTFDNDGKVVAHEGAVIDVSKLEADAKATQLLAPFKEEVDELKNQPTGATTTAALTNPRTSDPDNTTGVSVRKNETALGNLITDGMLAKAKTFSPDVIGAIQNGGGIRAAIDEGEITIGEVLTTLPFGNTLAIADLTGTEIYQTFERSVGPLPNENGGFLHVAGLKVTYDSSQPSGERVTKIEYMKDGAPVLVENGPTKYKVATNAFTAKGGDGFAELGVAYTEGRVQDLGLSDWENLRDHVASLVTVEPKVEGRIVDVAAE
;
A
#
# COMPACT_ATOMS: atom_id res chain seq x y z
N MET A 1 -46.88 31.96 16.25
CA MET A 1 -48.29 32.27 15.88
C MET A 1 -49.17 31.13 16.39
N LEU A 2 -49.87 31.33 17.52
CA LEU A 2 -51.34 31.52 17.60
C LEU A 2 -52.09 30.26 17.08
N THR A 3 -52.87 29.47 17.82
CA THR A 3 -53.77 29.70 18.98
C THR A 3 -54.25 28.34 19.54
N ARG A 4 -54.19 28.04 20.86
CA ARG A 4 -55.21 28.25 21.95
C ARG A 4 -56.50 27.39 21.77
N LYS A 5 -57.10 26.66 22.73
CA LYS A 5 -57.33 26.77 24.20
C LYS A 5 -57.93 25.42 24.70
N THR A 6 -57.52 24.77 25.82
CA THR A 6 -57.99 24.86 27.24
C THR A 6 -59.53 24.80 27.43
N ASN A 7 -60.19 24.22 28.45
CA ASN A 7 -59.86 23.57 29.73
C ASN A 7 -61.18 23.05 30.41
N LYS A 8 -61.04 22.08 31.34
CA LYS A 8 -61.78 21.83 32.61
C LYS A 8 -63.28 21.44 32.61
N LEU A 9 -63.68 20.28 33.17
CA LEU A 9 -63.95 19.89 34.60
C LEU A 9 -65.18 20.56 35.23
N TYR A 10 -66.20 19.77 35.63
CA TYR A 10 -66.66 19.50 37.01
C TYR A 10 -68.01 18.74 37.07
N ALA A 11 -68.21 18.03 38.18
CA ALA A 11 -69.30 17.12 38.55
C ALA A 11 -70.61 17.81 39.00
N SER A 12 -71.74 17.08 39.02
CA SER A 12 -72.66 16.91 40.18
C SER A 12 -74.01 16.23 39.84
N LEU A 13 -74.62 15.63 40.88
CA LEU A 13 -75.88 14.85 40.98
C LEU A 13 -77.19 15.64 40.74
N ALA A 14 -78.29 14.93 40.39
CA ALA A 14 -79.59 14.84 41.11
C ALA A 14 -80.77 14.48 40.14
N VAL A 15 -81.50 13.37 40.33
CA VAL A 15 -82.84 13.17 40.99
C VAL A 15 -84.09 13.34 40.08
N ALA A 16 -84.81 12.21 39.94
CA ALA A 16 -86.27 11.91 39.86
C ALA A 16 -87.28 12.56 38.86
N ALA A 17 -88.10 11.66 38.26
CA ALA A 17 -89.59 11.64 38.13
C ALA A 17 -90.00 11.03 36.77
N ILE A 18 -90.43 9.75 36.68
CA ILE A 18 -91.80 9.20 36.74
C ILE A 18 -92.87 10.00 35.96
N THR A 19 -93.35 9.41 34.85
CA THR A 19 -94.79 9.32 34.52
C THR A 19 -95.07 8.04 33.72
N ALA A 20 -96.19 7.39 34.04
CA ALA A 20 -96.66 6.10 33.57
C ALA A 20 -97.72 6.22 32.46
N SER A 21 -97.91 5.14 31.69
CA SER A 21 -99.21 4.57 31.29
C SER A 21 -98.96 3.24 30.54
N SER A 22 -99.29 2.08 31.14
CA SER A 22 -100.50 1.24 30.90
C SER A 22 -100.60 0.69 29.46
N ILE A 23 -100.71 -0.61 29.14
CA ILE A 23 -101.77 -1.60 29.49
C ILE A 23 -101.25 -3.06 29.27
N VAL A 24 -101.90 -4.01 29.95
CA VAL A 24 -101.63 -5.46 30.23
C VAL A 24 -102.57 -6.37 29.36
N PRO A 25 -102.58 -7.75 29.33
CA PRO A 25 -101.61 -8.84 29.60
C PRO A 25 -101.47 -9.90 28.47
N ALA A 26 -100.53 -10.85 28.59
CA ALA A 26 -100.82 -12.27 28.33
C ALA A 26 -99.84 -13.24 29.04
N ALA A 27 -100.44 -14.23 29.71
CA ALA A 27 -99.97 -15.58 30.05
C ALA A 27 -98.65 -15.79 30.82
N THR A 28 -98.82 -16.29 32.05
CA THR A 28 -97.81 -16.89 32.92
C THR A 28 -97.22 -18.17 32.32
N ALA A 29 -95.90 -18.30 32.33
CA ALA A 29 -95.19 -19.57 32.20
C ALA A 29 -94.02 -19.61 33.21
N ASP A 30 -93.88 -20.77 33.84
CA ASP A 30 -93.01 -21.10 34.96
C ASP A 30 -91.56 -20.60 34.86
N ALA A 31 -91.03 -20.19 36.02
CA ALA A 31 -89.64 -19.83 36.19
C ALA A 31 -88.72 -21.03 35.88
N ALA A 32 -87.96 -20.91 34.79
CA ALA A 32 -86.86 -21.83 34.48
C ALA A 32 -85.85 -21.89 35.66
N PRO A 33 -85.31 -23.08 36.00
CA PRO A 33 -84.40 -23.23 37.13
C PRO A 33 -83.14 -22.38 36.92
N LYS A 34 -82.71 -21.65 37.98
CA LYS A 34 -81.46 -20.90 38.01
C LYS A 34 -80.29 -21.81 37.62
N VAL A 35 -79.79 -21.67 36.39
CA VAL A 35 -78.58 -22.35 35.93
C VAL A 35 -77.42 -21.88 36.82
N LYS A 36 -76.96 -22.73 37.74
CA LYS A 36 -75.79 -22.44 38.59
C LYS A 36 -74.58 -22.23 37.68
N THR A 37 -74.14 -20.99 37.58
CA THR A 37 -72.86 -20.66 36.92
C THR A 37 -71.76 -20.82 37.95
N VAL A 38 -70.86 -21.77 37.72
CA VAL A 38 -69.73 -22.05 38.59
C VAL A 38 -68.54 -21.22 38.13
N LYS A 39 -67.98 -20.43 39.04
CA LYS A 39 -66.75 -19.66 38.78
C LYS A 39 -65.55 -20.51 39.17
N LEU A 40 -64.72 -20.86 38.19
CA LEU A 40 -63.47 -21.58 38.38
C LEU A 40 -62.34 -20.61 38.75
N LYS A 41 -61.25 -21.15 39.29
CA LYS A 41 -60.09 -20.37 39.74
C LYS A 41 -59.51 -19.56 38.58
N THR A 42 -59.18 -18.30 38.82
CA THR A 42 -58.56 -17.42 37.80
C THR A 42 -57.19 -17.96 37.37
N ASP A 43 -56.82 -17.78 36.10
CA ASP A 43 -55.51 -18.20 35.56
C ASP A 43 -54.97 -17.23 34.48
N PHE A 44 -53.82 -17.55 33.90
CA PHE A 44 -53.16 -16.79 32.84
C PHE A 44 -53.03 -17.65 31.58
N VAL A 45 -53.37 -17.06 30.43
CA VAL A 45 -53.07 -17.66 29.12
C VAL A 45 -51.61 -17.35 28.83
N ARG A 46 -50.76 -18.36 29.01
CA ARG A 46 -49.31 -18.32 28.75
C ARG A 46 -49.05 -18.79 27.32
N GLY A 47 -48.10 -18.15 26.64
CA GLY A 47 -47.71 -18.50 25.27
C GLY A 47 -48.77 -18.38 24.17
N GLY A 48 -49.95 -17.84 24.49
CA GLY A 48 -51.11 -17.81 23.60
C GLY A 48 -51.94 -19.11 23.61
N ASP A 49 -51.62 -20.08 24.47
CA ASP A 49 -52.35 -21.34 24.58
C ASP A 49 -53.52 -21.23 25.58
N LEU A 50 -54.70 -20.95 25.03
CA LEU A 50 -55.92 -20.83 25.84
C LEU A 50 -56.33 -22.18 26.44
N ASP A 51 -56.14 -23.29 25.73
CA ASP A 51 -56.63 -24.59 26.16
C ASP A 51 -55.88 -25.09 27.40
N ALA A 52 -54.57 -24.82 27.48
CA ALA A 52 -53.77 -25.12 28.66
C ALA A 52 -54.22 -24.34 29.91
N ALA A 53 -54.81 -23.15 29.73
CA ALA A 53 -55.30 -22.32 30.83
C ALA A 53 -56.72 -22.69 31.29
N LEU A 54 -57.39 -23.63 30.62
CA LEU A 54 -58.78 -24.00 30.88
C LEU A 54 -58.89 -25.40 31.48
N ASP A 55 -59.78 -25.55 32.47
CA ASP A 55 -60.00 -26.84 33.13
C ASP A 55 -60.64 -27.84 32.15
N LYS A 56 -60.07 -29.05 32.05
CA LYS A 56 -60.60 -30.11 31.16
C LYS A 56 -61.89 -30.71 31.70
N THR A 57 -62.02 -30.81 33.03
CA THR A 57 -63.15 -31.43 33.70
C THR A 57 -63.60 -30.62 34.91
N TYR A 58 -64.87 -30.78 35.27
CA TYR A 58 -65.43 -30.28 36.52
C TYR A 58 -66.30 -31.38 37.14
N GLN A 59 -65.99 -31.77 38.37
CA GLN A 59 -66.67 -32.88 39.09
C GLN A 59 -66.79 -34.16 38.23
N GLY A 60 -65.67 -34.57 37.63
CA GLY A 60 -65.57 -35.81 36.85
C GLY A 60 -66.21 -35.77 35.45
N ALA A 61 -66.79 -34.65 35.01
CA ALA A 61 -67.37 -34.50 33.67
C ALA A 61 -66.59 -33.48 32.81
N ASN A 62 -66.49 -33.72 31.50
CA ASN A 62 -65.77 -32.86 30.56
C ASN A 62 -66.42 -31.48 30.42
N ILE A 63 -65.60 -30.44 30.24
CA ILE A 63 -66.05 -29.08 29.96
C ILE A 63 -65.89 -28.79 28.47
N HIS A 64 -66.94 -28.30 27.82
CA HIS A 64 -66.84 -27.67 26.50
C HIS A 64 -66.67 -26.15 26.66
N TRP A 65 -65.55 -25.61 26.23
CA TRP A 65 -65.23 -24.18 26.30
C TRP A 65 -65.56 -23.44 25.00
N TYR A 66 -66.27 -22.32 25.09
CA TYR A 66 -66.52 -21.41 23.97
C TYR A 66 -65.29 -20.52 23.76
N LYS A 67 -64.31 -20.98 22.97
CA LYS A 67 -63.02 -20.27 22.79
C LYS A 67 -63.17 -18.82 22.32
N SER A 68 -64.23 -18.50 21.56
CA SER A 68 -64.55 -17.13 21.11
C SER A 68 -64.86 -16.14 22.26
N SER A 69 -65.09 -16.63 23.48
CA SER A 69 -65.27 -15.79 24.67
C SER A 69 -63.98 -15.10 25.15
N VAL A 70 -62.82 -15.51 24.65
CA VAL A 70 -61.52 -14.90 24.95
C VAL A 70 -60.82 -14.50 23.64
N LYS A 71 -60.46 -13.21 23.52
CA LYS A 71 -59.71 -12.68 22.38
C LYS A 71 -58.21 -12.74 22.69
N LEU A 72 -57.46 -13.59 21.99
CA LEU A 72 -56.02 -13.77 22.21
C LEU A 72 -55.17 -12.54 21.87
N ASN A 73 -55.64 -11.70 20.95
CA ASN A 73 -54.98 -10.43 20.62
C ASN A 73 -55.20 -9.31 21.65
N LYS A 74 -56.12 -9.50 22.61
CA LYS A 74 -56.37 -8.53 23.70
C LYS A 74 -55.48 -8.85 24.90
N LEU A 75 -54.20 -8.51 24.76
CA LEU A 75 -53.15 -8.79 25.73
C LEU A 75 -53.28 -7.95 27.00
N GLY A 76 -52.78 -8.46 28.13
CA GLY A 76 -52.63 -7.71 29.37
C GLY A 76 -53.92 -7.40 30.13
N THR A 77 -55.09 -7.84 29.67
CA THR A 77 -56.39 -7.61 30.35
C THR A 77 -57.11 -8.91 30.68
N TYR A 78 -57.84 -8.94 31.80
CA TYR A 78 -58.66 -10.09 32.19
C TYR A 78 -59.91 -10.18 31.31
N GLN A 79 -60.20 -11.40 30.87
CA GLN A 79 -61.36 -11.79 30.07
C GLN A 79 -62.05 -12.98 30.76
N THR A 80 -63.32 -13.22 30.46
CA THR A 80 -64.08 -14.34 31.04
C THR A 80 -64.26 -15.42 29.98
N ALA A 81 -63.52 -16.52 30.13
CA ALA A 81 -63.77 -17.74 29.38
C ALA A 81 -65.10 -18.35 29.85
N LYS A 82 -65.96 -18.71 28.91
CA LYS A 82 -67.27 -19.31 29.18
C LYS A 82 -67.29 -20.73 28.63
N GLY A 83 -67.87 -21.66 29.39
CA GLY A 83 -68.03 -23.04 28.98
C GLY A 83 -69.26 -23.69 29.60
N ILE A 84 -69.49 -24.94 29.22
CA ILE A 84 -70.57 -25.78 29.75
C ILE A 84 -70.05 -27.18 30.08
N VAL A 85 -70.47 -27.73 31.21
CA VAL A 85 -70.16 -29.11 31.59
C VAL A 85 -71.04 -30.06 30.78
N ILE A 86 -70.41 -30.89 29.94
CA ILE A 86 -71.07 -31.82 29.03
C ILE A 86 -71.90 -32.81 29.84
N GLY A 87 -73.15 -33.02 29.42
CA GLY A 87 -74.09 -33.95 30.08
C GLY A 87 -74.69 -33.44 31.41
N LYS A 88 -74.23 -32.31 31.97
CA LYS A 88 -74.75 -31.75 33.23
C LYS A 88 -75.42 -30.38 33.09
N GLY A 89 -75.26 -29.70 31.95
CA GLY A 89 -75.89 -28.39 31.70
C GLY A 89 -75.40 -27.24 32.60
N ILE A 90 -74.36 -27.46 33.40
CA ILE A 90 -73.77 -26.49 34.31
C ILE A 90 -72.91 -25.50 33.51
N LYS A 91 -73.22 -24.21 33.59
CA LYS A 91 -72.36 -23.16 33.03
C LYS A 91 -71.12 -22.98 33.90
N VAL A 92 -69.97 -22.86 33.28
CA VAL A 92 -68.71 -22.56 33.96
C VAL A 92 -68.10 -21.29 33.41
N GLU A 93 -67.52 -20.49 34.28
CA GLU A 93 -66.78 -19.28 33.93
C GLU A 93 -65.39 -19.32 34.56
N LYS A 94 -64.37 -18.96 33.78
CA LYS A 94 -63.00 -18.82 34.27
C LYS A 94 -62.46 -17.46 33.85
N ARG A 95 -61.98 -16.66 34.80
CA ARG A 95 -61.26 -15.42 34.47
C ARG A 95 -59.86 -15.79 33.99
N VAL A 96 -59.48 -15.29 32.82
CA VAL A 96 -58.15 -15.51 32.25
C VAL A 96 -57.55 -14.19 31.77
N ARG A 97 -56.23 -14.01 31.93
CA ARG A 97 -55.49 -12.86 31.37
C ARG A 97 -54.49 -13.36 30.35
N VAL A 98 -54.57 -12.88 29.12
CA VAL A 98 -53.62 -13.23 28.06
C VAL A 98 -52.34 -12.44 28.25
N LEU A 99 -51.24 -13.13 28.54
CA LEU A 99 -49.94 -12.50 28.70
C LEU A 99 -49.35 -12.19 27.33
N ASN A 100 -48.55 -11.13 27.22
CA ASN A 100 -47.77 -10.87 26.02
C ASN A 100 -46.69 -11.95 25.88
N TYR A 101 -46.61 -12.64 24.76
CA TYR A 101 -45.70 -13.77 24.57
C TYR A 101 -44.77 -13.54 23.38
N PRO A 102 -43.57 -14.13 23.40
CA PRO A 102 -42.62 -14.02 22.29
C PRO A 102 -43.10 -14.82 21.07
N VAL A 103 -42.82 -14.30 19.87
CA VAL A 103 -43.23 -14.85 18.58
C VAL A 103 -42.03 -15.30 17.76
N ALA A 104 -40.98 -14.48 17.68
CA ALA A 104 -39.75 -14.80 16.96
C ALA A 104 -38.55 -14.02 17.52
N ILE A 105 -37.36 -14.59 17.38
CA ILE A 105 -36.09 -13.88 17.55
C ILE A 105 -35.83 -13.28 16.17
N VAL A 106 -35.61 -11.97 16.11
CA VAL A 106 -35.23 -11.29 14.87
C VAL A 106 -33.71 -11.34 14.81
N PRO A 107 -33.11 -12.06 13.86
CA PRO A 107 -31.67 -12.06 13.72
C PRO A 107 -31.19 -10.63 13.52
N ALA A 108 -30.15 -10.22 14.26
CA ALA A 108 -29.40 -9.03 13.87
C ALA A 108 -28.75 -9.29 12.50
N GLU A 109 -28.54 -8.25 11.70
CA GLU A 109 -27.59 -8.34 10.58
C GLU A 109 -26.27 -8.93 11.11
N GLY A 110 -25.68 -9.86 10.35
CA GLY A 110 -24.83 -10.95 10.85
C GLY A 110 -23.89 -10.58 12.01
N LEU A 111 -23.95 -11.37 13.09
CA LEU A 111 -23.03 -11.23 14.21
C LEU A 111 -21.60 -11.44 13.73
N SER A 112 -20.65 -10.62 14.17
CA SER A 112 -19.24 -10.79 13.83
C SER A 112 -18.40 -10.75 15.09
N PHE A 113 -17.45 -11.68 15.20
CA PHE A 113 -16.55 -11.83 16.33
C PHE A 113 -15.09 -11.90 15.85
N LYS A 114 -14.14 -11.52 16.70
CA LYS A 114 -12.72 -11.83 16.47
C LYS A 114 -12.42 -13.28 16.85
N GLN A 115 -11.42 -13.87 16.20
CA GLN A 115 -10.95 -15.21 16.59
C GLN A 115 -10.48 -15.21 18.05
N GLY A 116 -10.94 -16.20 18.83
CA GLY A 116 -10.66 -16.33 20.25
C GLY A 116 -11.47 -15.38 21.15
N GLU A 117 -12.36 -14.55 20.59
CA GLU A 117 -13.20 -13.65 21.38
C GLU A 117 -14.08 -14.42 22.36
N LYS A 118 -14.10 -13.97 23.62
CA LYS A 118 -14.97 -14.55 24.65
C LYS A 118 -16.40 -14.04 24.50
N VAL A 119 -17.25 -14.87 23.90
CA VAL A 119 -18.66 -14.52 23.70
C VAL A 119 -19.51 -14.92 24.91
N PRO A 120 -20.32 -14.01 25.48
CA PRO A 120 -21.19 -14.35 26.60
C PRO A 120 -22.29 -15.34 26.18
N SER A 121 -22.77 -16.14 27.14
CA SER A 121 -23.83 -17.14 26.92
C SER A 121 -25.20 -16.54 26.59
N ALA A 122 -25.31 -15.20 26.59
CA ALA A 122 -26.51 -14.50 26.15
C ALA A 122 -26.17 -13.16 25.48
N LEU A 123 -26.83 -12.88 24.36
CA LEU A 123 -26.65 -11.67 23.55
C LEU A 123 -27.89 -10.79 23.60
N ARG A 124 -27.73 -9.47 23.40
CA ARG A 124 -28.85 -8.56 23.21
C ARG A 124 -29.33 -8.68 21.76
N LEU A 125 -30.53 -9.21 21.59
CA LEU A 125 -31.15 -9.44 20.28
C LEU A 125 -32.59 -8.95 20.30
N ASP A 126 -33.08 -8.52 19.15
CA ASP A 126 -34.46 -8.14 18.97
C ASP A 126 -35.38 -9.35 19.07
N VAL A 127 -36.36 -9.29 19.98
CA VAL A 127 -37.38 -10.31 20.12
C VAL A 127 -38.73 -9.71 19.76
N ARG A 128 -39.36 -10.28 18.74
CA ARG A 128 -40.72 -9.94 18.35
C ARG A 128 -41.70 -10.60 19.30
N PHE A 129 -42.44 -9.79 20.06
CA PHE A 129 -43.59 -10.19 20.84
C PHE A 129 -44.89 -9.96 20.06
N ALA A 130 -46.00 -10.51 20.56
CA ALA A 130 -47.31 -10.33 19.96
C ALA A 130 -47.78 -8.86 19.87
N ASN A 131 -47.20 -7.95 20.67
CA ASN A 131 -47.53 -6.52 20.67
C ASN A 131 -46.44 -5.59 20.07
N GLY A 132 -45.34 -6.13 19.55
CA GLY A 132 -44.21 -5.34 19.04
C GLY A 132 -42.85 -6.01 19.25
N THR A 133 -41.79 -5.41 18.73
CA THR A 133 -40.41 -5.90 18.89
C THR A 133 -39.71 -5.15 20.01
N VAL A 134 -38.95 -5.87 20.84
CA VAL A 134 -38.14 -5.26 21.90
C VAL A 134 -36.84 -6.04 22.06
N GLU A 135 -35.73 -5.33 22.22
CA GLU A 135 -34.43 -5.92 22.54
C GLU A 135 -34.48 -6.68 23.88
N ARG A 136 -33.95 -7.91 23.90
CA ARG A 136 -33.88 -8.77 25.08
C ARG A 136 -32.54 -9.47 25.14
N LEU A 137 -32.15 -9.86 26.36
CA LEU A 137 -31.07 -10.81 26.55
C LEU A 137 -31.57 -12.21 26.17
N VAL A 138 -31.00 -12.78 25.11
CA VAL A 138 -31.37 -14.06 24.51
C VAL A 138 -30.21 -15.03 24.73
N ARG A 139 -30.49 -16.24 25.23
CA ARG A 139 -29.43 -17.24 25.41
C ARG A 139 -28.97 -17.74 24.06
N VAL A 140 -27.66 -17.86 23.87
CA VAL A 140 -27.05 -18.33 22.63
C VAL A 140 -26.11 -19.49 22.94
N HIS A 141 -26.15 -20.50 22.10
CA HIS A 141 -25.35 -21.73 22.19
C HIS A 141 -24.66 -22.00 20.86
N GLY A 142 -23.47 -22.61 20.90
CA GLY A 142 -22.75 -23.03 19.69
C GLY A 142 -21.98 -21.92 18.98
N ILE A 143 -21.69 -20.80 19.66
CA ILE A 143 -20.69 -19.85 19.17
C ILE A 143 -19.31 -20.38 19.52
N ASP A 144 -18.54 -20.73 18.49
CA ASP A 144 -17.15 -21.15 18.57
C ASP A 144 -16.32 -20.12 17.80
N THR A 145 -15.58 -19.31 18.54
CA THR A 145 -14.68 -18.28 17.98
C THR A 145 -13.27 -18.81 17.74
N SER A 146 -12.99 -20.10 17.98
CA SER A 146 -11.64 -20.65 17.80
C SER A 146 -11.20 -20.73 16.34
N LYS A 147 -12.16 -20.73 15.39
CA LYS A 147 -11.91 -20.86 13.95
C LYS A 147 -12.49 -19.67 13.20
N ILE A 148 -11.73 -19.15 12.23
CA ILE A 148 -12.19 -18.14 11.28
C ILE A 148 -13.18 -18.78 10.30
N GLY A 149 -14.21 -18.03 9.92
CA GLY A 149 -15.20 -18.49 8.93
C GLY A 149 -16.60 -17.96 9.19
N SER A 150 -17.57 -18.55 8.47
CA SER A 150 -19.00 -18.29 8.65
C SER A 150 -19.68 -19.52 9.24
N PHE A 151 -20.46 -19.29 10.29
CA PHE A 151 -21.04 -20.34 11.12
C PHE A 151 -22.49 -19.99 11.51
N THR A 152 -23.16 -20.94 12.16
CA THR A 152 -24.51 -20.76 12.67
C THR A 152 -24.56 -21.17 14.14
N ALA A 153 -25.06 -20.28 14.99
CA ALA A 153 -25.34 -20.53 16.40
C ALA A 153 -26.84 -20.71 16.62
N HIS A 154 -27.22 -21.23 17.78
CA HIS A 154 -28.62 -21.42 18.15
C HIS A 154 -29.02 -20.50 19.30
N ALA A 155 -30.10 -19.74 19.09
CA ALA A 155 -30.66 -18.83 20.07
C ALA A 155 -31.94 -19.38 20.68
N LYS A 156 -32.11 -19.13 21.97
CA LYS A 156 -33.28 -19.55 22.73
C LYS A 156 -33.76 -18.45 23.66
N PHE A 157 -35.04 -18.12 23.55
CA PHE A 157 -35.69 -17.15 24.42
C PHE A 157 -37.00 -17.68 24.97
N THR A 158 -37.18 -17.60 26.29
CA THR A 158 -38.41 -18.02 26.97
C THR A 158 -38.99 -16.86 27.75
N SER A 159 -40.25 -16.55 27.49
CA SER A 159 -40.99 -15.54 28.25
C SER A 159 -42.47 -15.85 28.27
N ASN A 160 -43.11 -15.61 29.42
CA ASN A 160 -44.54 -15.85 29.65
C ASN A 160 -45.03 -17.23 29.17
N GLY A 161 -44.22 -18.27 29.41
CA GLY A 161 -44.53 -19.67 29.15
C GLY A 161 -44.43 -20.11 27.69
N ARG A 162 -43.89 -19.28 26.80
CA ARG A 162 -43.52 -19.69 25.44
C ARG A 162 -42.02 -19.56 25.24
N THR A 163 -41.47 -20.61 24.63
CA THR A 163 -40.09 -20.67 24.15
C THR A 163 -40.11 -20.48 22.65
N ILE A 164 -39.20 -19.65 22.16
CA ILE A 164 -38.91 -19.48 20.75
C ILE A 164 -37.42 -19.73 20.54
N GLU A 165 -37.09 -20.25 19.36
CA GLU A 165 -35.72 -20.61 18.96
C GLU A 165 -35.48 -20.04 17.56
N ALA A 166 -34.22 -19.72 17.26
CA ALA A 166 -33.80 -19.26 15.94
C ALA A 166 -32.32 -19.62 15.71
N ASP A 167 -31.99 -19.83 14.45
CA ASP A 167 -30.61 -19.91 14.00
C ASP A 167 -30.06 -18.50 13.83
N LEU A 168 -28.83 -18.29 14.30
CA LEU A 168 -28.12 -17.02 14.23
C LEU A 168 -26.87 -17.20 13.39
N PRO A 169 -26.84 -16.68 12.14
CA PRO A 169 -25.60 -16.65 11.38
C PRO A 169 -24.61 -15.72 12.09
N TYR A 170 -23.35 -16.15 12.15
CA TYR A 170 -22.25 -15.34 12.64
C TYR A 170 -20.98 -15.59 11.82
N SER A 171 -20.09 -14.60 11.78
CA SER A 171 -18.75 -14.73 11.24
C SER A 171 -17.70 -14.57 12.35
N VAL A 172 -16.58 -15.24 12.16
CA VAL A 172 -15.37 -15.05 12.97
C VAL A 172 -14.29 -14.58 12.01
N GLY A 173 -13.79 -13.37 12.24
CA GLY A 173 -12.69 -12.78 11.46
C GLY A 173 -11.36 -12.89 12.18
N GLY A 174 -10.28 -12.85 11.41
CA GLY A 174 -8.94 -12.61 11.92
C GLY A 174 -8.74 -11.16 12.32
N THR A 175 -7.50 -10.80 12.64
CA THR A 175 -7.13 -9.41 12.89
C THR A 175 -6.34 -8.85 11.71
N THR A 176 -6.81 -7.73 11.16
CA THR A 176 -6.17 -7.05 10.03
C THR A 176 -5.14 -6.06 10.53
N VAL A 177 -3.92 -6.17 10.00
CA VAL A 177 -2.86 -5.16 10.12
C VAL A 177 -2.75 -4.44 8.78
N SER A 178 -2.73 -3.12 8.83
CA SER A 178 -2.66 -2.26 7.64
C SER A 178 -1.30 -1.57 7.55
N PHE A 179 -0.71 -1.63 6.36
CA PHE A 179 0.55 -1.00 6.02
C PHE A 179 0.32 0.04 4.93
N MET A 180 1.00 1.16 5.05
CA MET A 180 1.33 2.07 3.98
C MET A 180 2.84 1.97 3.76
N HIS A 181 3.30 1.99 2.52
CA HIS A 181 4.74 1.93 2.26
C HIS A 181 5.20 2.85 1.12
N THR A 182 6.45 3.29 1.24
CA THR A 182 7.23 3.97 0.21
C THR A 182 8.61 3.33 0.11
N ASN A 183 9.26 3.56 -1.03
CA ASN A 183 10.59 3.10 -1.36
C ASN A 183 11.13 4.01 -2.47
N ASP A 184 12.46 4.12 -2.59
CA ASP A 184 13.13 4.77 -3.73
C ASP A 184 12.60 6.19 -3.99
N THR A 185 12.44 6.96 -2.91
CA THR A 185 11.88 8.31 -3.02
C THR A 185 12.89 9.30 -3.57
N HIS A 186 14.20 9.01 -3.46
CA HIS A 186 15.33 9.73 -4.05
C HIS A 186 15.12 11.24 -4.05
N ALA A 187 14.95 11.79 -2.85
CA ALA A 187 14.77 13.22 -2.62
C ALA A 187 13.73 13.93 -3.51
N SER A 188 12.74 13.19 -4.02
CA SER A 188 11.71 13.70 -4.93
C SER A 188 10.59 14.36 -4.15
N LEU A 189 10.88 15.55 -3.59
CA LEU A 189 10.03 16.21 -2.61
C LEU A 189 8.85 16.99 -3.18
N ASP A 190 8.82 17.27 -4.48
CA ASP A 190 7.73 18.05 -5.09
C ASP A 190 6.36 17.35 -4.95
N LEU A 191 6.33 16.01 -4.89
CA LEU A 191 5.12 15.21 -4.65
C LEU A 191 4.85 14.91 -3.16
N ALA A 192 5.81 15.15 -2.27
CA ALA A 192 5.68 14.81 -0.86
C ALA A 192 4.48 15.48 -0.15
N PRO A 193 4.08 16.74 -0.47
CA PRO A 193 2.83 17.30 0.08
C PRO A 193 1.57 16.55 -0.35
N LYS A 194 1.53 15.99 -1.57
CA LYS A 194 0.41 15.17 -2.04
C LYS A 194 0.43 13.79 -1.39
N ARG A 195 1.61 13.20 -1.20
CA ARG A 195 1.78 11.97 -0.39
C ARG A 195 1.27 12.17 1.04
N ALA A 196 1.53 13.31 1.67
CA ALA A 196 0.99 13.61 3.00
C ALA A 196 -0.55 13.62 3.02
N THR A 197 -1.21 14.07 1.94
CA THR A 197 -2.67 13.93 1.78
C THR A 197 -3.08 12.46 1.70
N ALA A 198 -2.41 11.64 0.89
CA ALA A 198 -2.68 10.21 0.78
C ALA A 198 -2.59 9.50 2.15
N VAL A 199 -1.49 9.73 2.89
CA VAL A 199 -1.28 9.17 4.24
C VAL A 199 -2.41 9.57 5.19
N LYS A 200 -2.87 10.83 5.15
CA LYS A 200 -3.99 11.30 5.98
C LYS A 200 -5.32 10.64 5.60
N GLN A 201 -5.57 10.41 4.31
CA GLN A 201 -6.78 9.73 3.84
C GLN A 201 -6.79 8.28 4.32
N VAL A 202 -5.70 7.55 4.14
CA VAL A 202 -5.59 6.16 4.64
C VAL A 202 -5.78 6.11 6.15
N ARG A 203 -5.12 7.00 6.92
CA ARG A 203 -5.28 7.02 8.39
C ARG A 203 -6.64 7.50 8.88
N ALA A 204 -7.42 8.21 8.05
CA ALA A 204 -8.80 8.54 8.39
C ALA A 204 -9.71 7.30 8.38
N GLU A 205 -9.41 6.33 7.51
CA GLU A 205 -10.13 5.06 7.41
C GLU A 205 -9.52 3.97 8.30
N LYS A 206 -8.19 3.97 8.44
CA LYS A 206 -7.38 2.96 9.13
C LYS A 206 -6.42 3.65 10.11
N PRO A 207 -6.90 4.09 11.30
CA PRO A 207 -6.12 4.92 12.22
C PRO A 207 -4.80 4.31 12.71
N ASN A 208 -4.70 2.98 12.74
CA ASN A 208 -3.53 2.23 13.18
C ASN A 208 -2.63 1.78 12.03
N ALA A 209 -2.88 2.21 10.79
CA ALA A 209 -2.05 1.84 9.65
C ALA A 209 -0.62 2.37 9.81
N LEU A 210 0.34 1.45 9.71
CA LEU A 210 1.77 1.71 9.86
C LEU A 210 2.35 2.27 8.56
N LEU A 211 3.11 3.36 8.62
CA LEU A 211 3.78 3.95 7.45
C LEU A 211 5.27 3.56 7.43
N ILE A 212 5.67 2.75 6.47
CA ILE A 212 7.01 2.14 6.40
C ILE A 212 7.77 2.69 5.20
N ASP A 213 9.07 2.91 5.34
CA ASP A 213 9.95 3.22 4.20
C ASP A 213 10.94 2.08 3.96
N ALA A 214 11.08 1.65 2.71
CA ALA A 214 11.96 0.56 2.32
C ALA A 214 13.31 1.04 1.75
N GLY A 215 13.79 2.24 2.12
CA GLY A 215 15.12 2.72 1.77
C GLY A 215 15.16 3.58 0.50
N ASP A 216 16.33 4.15 0.25
CA ASP A 216 16.62 5.12 -0.82
C ASP A 216 15.75 6.37 -0.76
N VAL A 217 15.82 7.03 0.40
CA VAL A 217 15.38 8.41 0.56
C VAL A 217 16.42 9.36 -0.01
N PHE A 218 17.69 9.00 0.11
CA PHE A 218 18.83 9.82 -0.32
C PHE A 218 19.03 9.86 -1.84
N SER A 219 19.82 10.84 -2.27
CA SER A 219 20.20 11.10 -3.67
C SER A 219 19.05 11.38 -4.65
N GLY A 220 19.40 11.69 -5.90
CA GLY A 220 18.45 11.83 -7.01
C GLY A 220 17.83 13.22 -7.24
N SER A 221 18.09 14.21 -6.38
CA SER A 221 17.63 15.59 -6.64
C SER A 221 18.46 16.67 -5.95
N LEU A 222 18.32 17.91 -6.42
CA LEU A 222 18.93 19.09 -5.77
C LEU A 222 18.54 19.26 -4.29
N TYR A 223 17.40 18.70 -3.85
CA TYR A 223 17.07 18.71 -2.43
C TYR A 223 18.12 17.93 -1.63
N PHE A 224 18.57 16.78 -2.14
CA PHE A 224 19.63 16.01 -1.49
C PHE A 224 20.97 16.74 -1.54
N ASN A 225 21.40 17.20 -2.73
CA ASN A 225 22.68 17.90 -2.88
C ASN A 225 22.81 19.12 -1.95
N LYS A 226 21.68 19.77 -1.62
CA LYS A 226 21.65 20.97 -0.79
C LYS A 226 21.42 20.69 0.70
N PHE A 227 20.61 19.67 1.03
CA PHE A 227 20.11 19.46 2.38
C PHE A 227 20.45 18.11 3.00
N GLU A 228 21.16 17.24 2.28
CA GLU A 228 21.74 16.00 2.82
C GLU A 228 20.67 15.14 3.52
N GLY A 229 19.49 15.02 2.90
CA GLY A 229 18.33 14.25 3.41
C GLY A 229 17.50 14.94 4.50
N MET A 230 17.93 16.09 5.04
CA MET A 230 17.20 16.77 6.13
C MET A 230 15.85 17.38 5.69
N ALA A 231 15.71 17.74 4.42
CA ALA A 231 14.44 18.19 3.84
C ALA A 231 13.41 17.05 3.81
N ASP A 232 13.84 15.86 3.41
CA ASP A 232 13.07 14.62 3.41
C ASP A 232 12.63 14.24 4.81
N LEU A 233 13.59 14.20 5.75
CA LEU A 233 13.35 13.87 7.14
C LEU A 233 12.29 14.78 7.77
N LYS A 234 12.29 16.08 7.41
CA LYS A 234 11.28 17.03 7.89
C LYS A 234 9.86 16.61 7.53
N LEU A 235 9.67 16.16 6.30
CA LEU A 235 8.38 15.71 5.78
C LEU A 235 8.03 14.30 6.28
N MET A 236 8.99 13.39 6.37
CA MET A 236 8.78 12.05 6.96
C MET A 236 8.35 12.16 8.43
N ASN A 237 9.02 13.00 9.22
CA ASN A 237 8.64 13.29 10.60
C ASN A 237 7.23 13.88 10.70
N TYR A 238 6.83 14.74 9.77
CA TYR A 238 5.48 15.30 9.72
C TYR A 238 4.44 14.24 9.35
N MET A 239 4.75 13.37 8.39
CA MET A 239 3.93 12.24 7.98
C MET A 239 3.93 11.10 9.01
N LYS A 240 4.74 11.17 10.07
CA LYS A 240 4.84 10.17 11.14
C LYS A 240 5.11 8.77 10.57
N TYR A 241 6.23 8.63 9.87
CA TYR A 241 6.73 7.29 9.54
C TYR A 241 6.88 6.46 10.82
N ASP A 242 6.66 5.16 10.68
CA ASP A 242 6.61 4.20 11.76
C ASP A 242 7.95 3.48 11.93
N LEU A 243 8.64 3.21 10.83
CA LEU A 243 10.02 2.71 10.76
C LEU A 243 10.54 2.81 9.32
N MET A 244 11.84 2.62 9.15
CA MET A 244 12.54 2.63 7.85
C MET A 244 13.67 1.57 7.84
N THR A 245 13.92 0.92 6.70
CA THR A 245 15.20 0.21 6.46
C THR A 245 16.19 1.11 5.72
N LEU A 246 17.46 0.73 5.66
CA LEU A 246 18.46 1.44 4.85
C LEU A 246 18.50 0.86 3.43
N GLY A 247 18.56 1.73 2.42
CA GLY A 247 18.93 1.41 1.06
C GLY A 247 20.40 1.72 0.78
N ASN A 248 20.84 1.50 -0.46
CA ASN A 248 22.22 1.75 -0.85
C ASN A 248 22.54 3.24 -0.87
N HIS A 249 21.61 4.09 -1.33
CA HIS A 249 21.86 5.53 -1.46
C HIS A 249 21.95 6.25 -0.12
N GLU A 250 21.49 5.64 0.98
CA GLU A 250 21.73 6.17 2.33
C GLU A 250 23.24 6.31 2.64
N PHE A 251 24.10 5.58 1.94
CA PHE A 251 25.56 5.57 2.09
C PHE A 251 26.31 6.44 1.07
N ASP A 252 25.62 7.21 0.22
CA ASP A 252 26.26 7.98 -0.86
C ASP A 252 27.24 9.07 -0.38
N LEU A 253 26.91 9.69 0.76
CA LEU A 253 27.75 10.71 1.40
C LEU A 253 28.77 10.10 2.38
N GLY A 254 28.87 8.77 2.43
CA GLY A 254 29.88 8.09 3.22
C GLY A 254 31.23 7.99 2.50
N GLY A 255 32.20 7.32 3.13
CA GLY A 255 33.54 7.11 2.58
C GLY A 255 34.45 8.34 2.70
N ASP A 256 35.77 8.12 2.89
CA ASP A 256 36.81 9.12 3.20
C ASP A 256 36.68 9.84 4.58
N GLU A 257 37.33 11.00 4.78
CA GLU A 257 37.64 11.66 6.09
C GLU A 257 36.43 11.89 7.02
N ASP A 258 35.20 11.86 6.50
CA ASP A 258 33.96 12.22 7.22
C ASP A 258 33.07 11.01 7.65
N GLY A 259 33.44 9.77 7.29
CA GLY A 259 32.70 8.57 7.72
C GLY A 259 31.23 8.56 7.28
N ASN A 260 30.32 8.03 8.11
CA ASN A 260 28.88 7.98 7.84
C ASN A 260 28.11 9.08 8.61
N ALA A 261 28.74 10.24 8.83
CA ALA A 261 28.24 11.28 9.72
C ALA A 261 26.86 11.84 9.32
N GLU A 262 26.61 12.06 8.02
CA GLU A 262 25.34 12.62 7.53
C GLU A 262 24.19 11.61 7.64
N LEU A 263 24.42 10.33 7.33
CA LEU A 263 23.44 9.27 7.59
C LEU A 263 23.16 9.14 9.09
N ALA A 264 24.20 9.16 9.92
CA ALA A 264 24.04 9.12 11.37
C ALA A 264 23.25 10.32 11.92
N LYS A 265 23.42 11.51 11.35
CA LYS A 265 22.64 12.72 11.66
C LYS A 265 21.18 12.57 11.22
N PHE A 266 20.92 12.09 10.01
CA PHE A 266 19.56 11.78 9.55
C PHE A 266 18.85 10.83 10.50
N ILE A 267 19.50 9.72 10.88
CA ILE A 267 18.97 8.76 11.85
C ILE A 267 18.69 9.47 13.19
N ARG A 268 19.66 10.18 13.78
CA ARG A 268 19.49 10.85 15.09
C ARG A 268 18.30 11.81 15.15
N TYR A 269 17.95 12.47 14.05
CA TYR A 269 16.83 13.42 13.99
C TYR A 269 15.50 12.81 13.54
N ALA A 270 15.46 11.53 13.22
CA ALA A 270 14.23 10.82 12.90
C ALA A 270 13.34 10.66 14.14
N ASN A 271 12.04 10.91 13.99
CA ASN A 271 11.01 10.63 14.99
C ASN A 271 10.47 9.20 14.87
N PHE A 272 11.26 8.31 14.26
CA PHE A 272 10.97 6.90 14.07
C PHE A 272 12.28 6.10 14.17
N PRO A 273 12.20 4.79 14.47
CA PRO A 273 13.36 3.91 14.49
C PRO A 273 13.65 3.32 13.11
N PHE A 274 14.83 2.70 12.99
CA PHE A 274 15.27 2.00 11.78
C PHE A 274 15.49 0.51 12.08
N VAL A 275 15.32 -0.33 11.06
CA VAL A 275 15.62 -1.76 11.10
C VAL A 275 16.74 -2.09 10.12
N SER A 276 17.69 -2.93 10.54
CA SER A 276 18.84 -3.34 9.73
C SER A 276 19.46 -4.59 10.36
N SER A 277 19.38 -5.72 9.66
CA SER A 277 19.76 -7.04 10.20
C SER A 277 21.00 -7.62 9.55
N ASN A 278 21.29 -7.29 8.29
CA ASN A 278 22.44 -7.84 7.57
C ASN A 278 23.62 -6.86 7.42
N LEU A 279 23.69 -5.84 8.26
CA LEU A 279 24.76 -4.85 8.26
C LEU A 279 25.52 -4.92 9.57
N ASP A 280 26.84 -5.03 9.49
CA ASP A 280 27.74 -4.91 10.63
C ASP A 280 28.30 -3.49 10.71
N PHE A 281 27.82 -2.75 11.71
CA PHE A 281 28.26 -1.39 12.00
C PHE A 281 29.46 -1.34 12.95
N SER A 282 29.98 -2.46 13.47
CA SER A 282 30.90 -2.46 14.61
C SER A 282 32.19 -1.67 14.40
N ALA A 283 32.68 -1.62 13.16
CA ALA A 283 33.85 -0.85 12.77
C ALA A 283 33.54 0.64 12.45
N ASP A 284 32.28 0.97 12.17
CA ASP A 284 31.87 2.32 11.80
C ASP A 284 31.71 3.24 13.02
N THR A 285 32.40 4.38 13.03
CA THR A 285 32.42 5.26 14.21
C THR A 285 31.14 6.09 14.41
N ASP A 286 30.34 6.28 13.37
CA ASP A 286 29.16 7.15 13.38
C ASP A 286 27.86 6.40 13.65
N LEU A 287 27.74 5.19 13.08
CA LEU A 287 26.56 4.33 13.10
C LEU A 287 26.59 3.32 14.25
N ASN A 288 27.77 2.78 14.63
CA ASN A 288 27.87 1.85 15.78
C ASN A 288 27.23 2.42 17.06
N PRO A 289 27.44 3.70 17.44
CA PRO A 289 26.79 4.26 18.63
C PRO A 289 25.26 4.28 18.54
N LEU A 290 24.70 4.28 17.33
CA LEU A 290 23.26 4.32 17.05
C LEU A 290 22.61 2.94 16.97
N PHE A 291 23.39 1.90 16.63
CA PHE A 291 22.92 0.53 16.47
C PHE A 291 22.67 -0.20 17.79
N ARG A 292 21.65 -1.05 17.80
CA ARG A 292 21.27 -1.92 18.92
C ARG A 292 21.06 -3.32 18.37
N ASP A 293 22.02 -4.18 18.68
CA ASP A 293 22.04 -5.61 18.36
C ASP A 293 21.03 -6.37 19.24
N ALA A 294 19.73 -6.18 18.95
CA ALA A 294 18.62 -6.82 19.62
C ALA A 294 17.28 -6.62 18.90
N VAL A 295 16.41 -7.63 19.02
CA VAL A 295 14.97 -7.48 18.81
C VAL A 295 14.30 -6.80 20.01
N THR A 296 13.48 -5.76 19.79
CA THR A 296 12.82 -5.01 20.89
C THR A 296 11.37 -4.61 20.61
N ASP A 297 10.54 -4.60 21.67
CA ASP A 297 9.17 -4.05 21.65
C ASP A 297 9.10 -2.57 22.05
N LYS A 298 10.24 -1.95 22.39
CA LYS A 298 10.35 -0.56 22.88
C LYS A 298 11.49 0.19 22.18
N PRO A 299 11.44 0.31 20.84
CA PRO A 299 12.45 1.05 20.12
C PRO A 299 12.38 2.54 20.50
N TYR A 300 13.55 3.14 20.70
CA TYR A 300 13.70 4.59 20.68
C TYR A 300 13.78 5.09 19.24
N ASN A 301 13.17 6.25 18.99
CA ASN A 301 13.36 6.99 17.74
C ASN A 301 14.83 7.35 17.53
N GLY A 302 15.23 7.45 16.26
CA GLY A 302 16.58 7.81 15.85
C GLY A 302 17.66 6.82 16.30
N ARG A 303 17.32 5.53 16.20
CA ARG A 303 18.19 4.39 16.49
C ARG A 303 17.96 3.29 15.45
N LEU A 304 18.99 2.49 15.22
CA LEU A 304 18.97 1.29 14.39
C LEU A 304 18.82 0.06 15.29
N TYR A 305 18.02 -0.91 14.87
CA TYR A 305 17.83 -2.18 15.56
C TYR A 305 17.93 -3.34 14.58
N GLU A 306 18.40 -4.48 15.09
CA GLU A 306 18.31 -5.75 14.36
C GLU A 306 16.85 -6.10 14.04
N GLY A 307 15.93 -5.86 14.99
CA GLY A 307 14.51 -6.04 14.77
C GLY A 307 13.62 -5.29 15.76
N ILE A 308 12.39 -5.01 15.35
CA ILE A 308 11.40 -4.26 16.13
C ILE A 308 10.09 -5.03 16.18
N ILE A 309 9.45 -5.07 17.34
CA ILE A 309 8.12 -5.63 17.53
C ILE A 309 7.15 -4.47 17.75
N LYS A 310 6.10 -4.35 16.93
CA LYS A 310 4.98 -3.43 17.18
C LYS A 310 3.71 -4.20 17.49
N GLU A 311 2.95 -3.73 18.47
CA GLU A 311 1.60 -4.24 18.73
C GLU A 311 0.57 -3.38 17.98
N VAL A 312 -0.18 -3.99 17.06
CA VAL A 312 -1.24 -3.35 16.27
C VAL A 312 -2.54 -4.09 16.51
N ASP A 313 -3.54 -3.41 17.07
CA ASP A 313 -4.87 -3.98 17.35
C ASP A 313 -4.86 -5.31 18.15
N GLY A 314 -3.84 -5.49 19.01
CA GLY A 314 -3.62 -6.66 19.86
C GLY A 314 -2.75 -7.77 19.23
N VAL A 315 -2.22 -7.54 18.03
CA VAL A 315 -1.35 -8.46 17.27
C VAL A 315 0.09 -7.95 17.32
N LYS A 316 1.06 -8.82 17.61
CA LYS A 316 2.48 -8.45 17.64
C LYS A 316 3.12 -8.74 16.29
N VAL A 317 3.55 -7.69 15.60
CA VAL A 317 4.21 -7.80 14.30
C VAL A 317 5.69 -7.51 14.47
N GLY A 318 6.55 -8.44 14.03
CA GLY A 318 8.00 -8.28 13.97
C GLY A 318 8.43 -7.65 12.66
N PHE A 319 9.38 -6.73 12.71
CA PHE A 319 9.97 -6.03 11.57
C PHE A 319 11.48 -6.14 11.62
N PHE A 320 12.08 -6.58 10.53
CA PHE A 320 13.54 -6.59 10.36
C PHE A 320 13.91 -6.02 9.00
N GLY A 321 15.14 -5.53 8.87
CA GLY A 321 15.60 -4.77 7.72
C GLY A 321 16.68 -5.50 6.95
N LEU A 322 16.63 -5.48 5.62
CA LEU A 322 17.74 -5.97 4.79
C LEU A 322 18.15 -4.93 3.77
N THR A 323 19.46 -4.81 3.51
CA THR A 323 20.04 -3.92 2.50
C THR A 323 20.93 -4.73 1.57
N THR A 324 20.92 -4.38 0.27
CA THR A 324 21.69 -5.10 -0.75
C THR A 324 23.19 -5.13 -0.44
N GLU A 325 23.82 -6.28 -0.67
CA GLU A 325 25.27 -6.45 -0.56
C GLU A 325 26.03 -5.66 -1.64
N GLU A 326 25.36 -5.34 -2.75
CA GLU A 326 25.91 -4.52 -3.84
C GLU A 326 26.29 -3.11 -3.35
N THR A 327 25.71 -2.64 -2.25
CA THR A 327 26.03 -1.34 -1.61
C THR A 327 27.53 -1.13 -1.42
N ALA A 328 28.29 -2.20 -1.14
CA ALA A 328 29.75 -2.14 -1.01
C ALA A 328 30.47 -1.66 -2.28
N GLU A 329 29.86 -1.84 -3.45
CA GLU A 329 30.42 -1.49 -4.75
C GLU A 329 29.72 -0.29 -5.41
N ILE A 330 28.44 -0.06 -5.09
CA ILE A 330 27.61 0.96 -5.76
C ILE A 330 27.40 2.26 -4.96
N ALA A 331 27.85 2.28 -3.70
CA ALA A 331 27.79 3.45 -2.83
C ALA A 331 29.10 3.62 -2.05
N SER A 332 29.09 4.46 -1.01
CA SER A 332 30.28 4.77 -0.22
C SER A 332 30.13 4.38 1.27
N PRO A 333 29.90 3.09 1.61
CA PRO A 333 29.53 2.70 2.97
C PRO A 333 30.64 2.78 4.03
N GLY A 334 31.88 3.07 3.64
CA GLY A 334 33.01 3.16 4.57
C GLY A 334 33.32 1.81 5.23
N ASP A 335 33.34 1.78 6.56
CA ASP A 335 33.72 0.59 7.34
C ASP A 335 32.55 -0.40 7.57
N VAL A 336 31.33 -0.06 7.14
CA VAL A 336 30.15 -0.93 7.26
C VAL A 336 30.32 -2.18 6.40
N GLN A 337 30.09 -3.36 6.97
CA GLN A 337 30.14 -4.63 6.25
C GLN A 337 28.73 -5.15 5.97
N PHE A 338 28.57 -5.82 4.84
CA PHE A 338 27.30 -6.41 4.40
C PHE A 338 27.40 -7.94 4.51
N GLN A 339 26.37 -8.54 5.09
CA GLN A 339 26.29 -9.96 5.37
C GLN A 339 25.20 -10.62 4.52
N ASP A 340 25.30 -11.95 4.37
CA ASP A 340 24.38 -12.78 3.59
C ASP A 340 22.92 -12.57 4.01
N TYR A 341 22.13 -11.98 3.11
CA TYR A 341 20.76 -11.59 3.41
C TYR A 341 19.85 -12.77 3.78
N ILE A 342 20.08 -13.97 3.23
CA ILE A 342 19.30 -15.18 3.54
C ILE A 342 19.62 -15.71 4.93
N ALA A 343 20.90 -15.76 5.30
CA ALA A 343 21.35 -16.21 6.61
C ALA A 343 20.83 -15.28 7.70
N GLU A 344 20.95 -13.97 7.51
CA GLU A 344 20.50 -12.97 8.47
C GLU A 344 18.97 -12.89 8.56
N ALA A 345 18.25 -13.07 7.45
CA ALA A 345 16.80 -13.22 7.50
C ALA A 345 16.34 -14.45 8.29
N LYS A 346 17.00 -15.60 8.12
CA LYS A 346 16.73 -16.82 8.90
C LYS A 346 17.00 -16.60 10.39
N ALA A 347 18.06 -15.89 10.74
CA ALA A 347 18.38 -15.52 12.12
C ALA A 347 17.32 -14.59 12.71
N ALA A 348 16.91 -13.55 11.98
CA ALA A 348 15.87 -12.61 12.40
C ALA A 348 14.52 -13.30 12.63
N VAL A 349 14.09 -14.18 11.72
CA VAL A 349 12.87 -14.98 11.88
C VAL A 349 12.93 -15.82 13.15
N ALA A 350 14.03 -16.55 13.36
CA ALA A 350 14.21 -17.36 14.56
C ALA A 350 14.19 -16.53 15.85
N ALA A 351 14.73 -15.30 15.83
CA ALA A 351 14.70 -14.39 16.96
C ALA A 351 13.27 -13.92 17.30
N PHE A 352 12.45 -13.60 16.29
CA PHE A 352 11.03 -13.26 16.51
C PHE A 352 10.21 -14.44 17.02
N GLU A 353 10.39 -15.63 16.45
CA GLU A 353 9.70 -16.84 16.89
C GLU A 353 10.04 -17.16 18.36
N ALA A 354 11.32 -17.03 18.74
CA ALA A 354 11.77 -17.17 20.12
C ALA A 354 11.15 -16.14 21.07
N ALA A 355 10.82 -14.93 20.57
CA ALA A 355 10.09 -13.90 21.29
C ALA A 355 8.56 -14.12 21.30
N GLY A 356 8.07 -15.20 20.70
CA GLY A 356 6.65 -15.52 20.59
C GLY A 356 5.91 -14.62 19.59
N VAL A 357 6.62 -14.10 18.58
CA VAL A 357 6.08 -13.33 17.47
C VAL A 357 6.04 -14.23 16.24
N ASN A 358 4.87 -14.31 15.61
CA ASN A 358 4.59 -15.18 14.47
C ASN A 358 3.91 -14.43 13.31
N GLN A 359 3.90 -13.10 13.35
CA GLN A 359 3.64 -12.24 12.20
C GLN A 359 4.92 -11.46 11.91
N ILE A 360 5.60 -11.75 10.80
CA ILE A 360 6.95 -11.24 10.52
C ILE A 360 6.96 -10.53 9.16
N VAL A 361 7.43 -9.29 9.18
CA VAL A 361 7.57 -8.41 8.02
C VAL A 361 9.06 -8.13 7.78
N ALA A 362 9.57 -8.52 6.62
CA ALA A 362 10.85 -8.06 6.12
C ALA A 362 10.66 -6.71 5.41
N VAL A 363 11.45 -5.70 5.79
CA VAL A 363 11.50 -4.42 5.10
C VAL A 363 12.82 -4.37 4.37
N THR A 364 12.79 -4.47 3.04
CA THR A 364 13.98 -4.83 2.27
C THR A 364 14.33 -3.79 1.23
N HIS A 365 15.62 -3.65 1.01
CA HIS A 365 16.19 -2.88 -0.08
C HIS A 365 17.13 -3.79 -0.91
N LEU A 366 16.56 -4.89 -1.40
CA LEU A 366 17.24 -5.95 -2.16
C LEU A 366 16.78 -6.02 -3.63
N GLY A 367 15.65 -5.39 -3.95
CA GLY A 367 15.05 -5.48 -5.27
C GLY A 367 14.08 -6.65 -5.44
N TYR A 368 12.86 -6.33 -5.90
CA TYR A 368 11.86 -7.33 -6.29
C TYR A 368 12.35 -8.40 -7.28
N ASP A 369 13.06 -7.99 -8.33
CA ASP A 369 13.59 -8.87 -9.38
C ASP A 369 14.91 -8.31 -9.92
N ASP A 370 15.90 -8.18 -9.04
CA ASP A 370 17.17 -7.51 -9.35
C ASP A 370 18.27 -8.49 -9.78
N ASN A 371 19.18 -8.87 -8.88
CA ASN A 371 20.30 -9.77 -9.18
C ASN A 371 20.20 -11.08 -8.39
N PRO A 372 19.57 -12.14 -8.95
CA PRO A 372 19.46 -13.46 -8.32
C PRO A 372 20.76 -14.09 -7.77
N ALA A 373 21.93 -13.64 -8.24
CA ALA A 373 23.22 -14.14 -7.78
C ALA A 373 23.74 -13.41 -6.52
N VAL A 374 23.19 -12.24 -6.19
CA VAL A 374 23.58 -11.42 -5.05
C VAL A 374 22.41 -11.34 -4.07
N ASP A 375 21.30 -10.70 -4.47
CA ASP A 375 20.09 -10.59 -3.66
C ASP A 375 18.82 -10.37 -4.49
N ASN A 376 17.69 -10.79 -3.91
CA ASN A 376 16.39 -10.74 -4.58
C ASN A 376 15.25 -11.03 -3.59
N ASP A 377 14.22 -10.19 -3.56
CA ASP A 377 13.06 -10.38 -2.67
C ASP A 377 12.25 -11.64 -3.00
N GLN A 378 12.17 -12.06 -4.27
CA GLN A 378 11.47 -13.29 -4.63
C GLN A 378 12.22 -14.53 -4.13
N ILE A 379 13.55 -14.52 -4.19
CA ILE A 379 14.38 -15.61 -3.64
C ILE A 379 14.29 -15.61 -2.12
N LEU A 380 14.31 -14.43 -1.48
CA LEU A 380 14.10 -14.31 -0.03
C LEU A 380 12.79 -14.99 0.40
N ALA A 381 11.69 -14.69 -0.29
CA ALA A 381 10.40 -15.29 -0.02
C ALA A 381 10.39 -16.81 -0.20
N GLU A 382 11.12 -17.34 -1.18
CA GLU A 382 11.20 -18.78 -1.48
C GLU A 382 12.09 -19.54 -0.47
N GLU A 383 13.19 -18.94 -0.04
CA GLU A 383 14.24 -19.59 0.76
C GLU A 383 14.09 -19.41 2.29
N VAL A 384 13.31 -18.43 2.73
CA VAL A 384 13.17 -18.09 4.16
C VAL A 384 11.73 -18.26 4.63
N ALA A 385 11.42 -19.47 5.11
CA ALA A 385 10.15 -19.75 5.77
C ALA A 385 9.96 -18.89 7.03
N GLY A 386 8.74 -18.44 7.27
CA GLY A 386 8.36 -17.63 8.43
C GLY A 386 8.20 -16.14 8.14
N ILE A 387 8.61 -15.66 6.96
CA ILE A 387 8.31 -14.30 6.50
C ILE A 387 6.90 -14.27 5.90
N ASP A 388 6.00 -13.45 6.46
CA ASP A 388 4.64 -13.28 5.95
C ASP A 388 4.54 -12.18 4.89
N VAL A 389 5.31 -11.10 5.06
CA VAL A 389 5.28 -9.93 4.18
C VAL A 389 6.70 -9.45 3.92
N ILE A 390 6.99 -9.11 2.67
CA ILE A 390 8.15 -8.35 2.22
C ILE A 390 7.66 -7.01 1.68
N ILE A 391 8.13 -5.92 2.29
CA ILE A 391 7.94 -4.55 1.81
C ILE A 391 9.28 -4.11 1.21
N GLY A 392 9.38 -4.17 -0.11
CA GLY A 392 10.64 -4.01 -0.85
C GLY A 392 10.88 -2.63 -1.47
N GLY A 393 12.10 -2.45 -2.00
CA GLY A 393 12.63 -1.26 -2.69
C GLY A 393 13.70 -1.62 -3.73
N HIS A 394 14.61 -0.69 -4.06
CA HIS A 394 15.78 -0.84 -4.93
C HIS A 394 15.47 -0.94 -6.44
N SER A 395 14.67 -1.93 -6.84
CA SER A 395 14.44 -2.25 -8.26
C SER A 395 13.43 -1.34 -8.98
N HIS A 396 12.89 -0.34 -8.27
CA HIS A 396 11.85 0.58 -8.75
C HIS A 396 10.61 -0.12 -9.34
N SER A 397 10.28 -1.31 -8.85
CA SER A 397 9.17 -2.12 -9.35
C SER A 397 7.81 -1.52 -8.96
N LEU A 398 6.92 -1.36 -9.94
CA LEU A 398 5.53 -0.98 -9.69
C LEU A 398 4.65 -2.22 -9.54
N LEU A 399 4.41 -2.63 -8.30
CA LEU A 399 3.49 -3.73 -7.98
C LEU A 399 2.11 -3.17 -7.65
N THR A 400 1.23 -3.11 -8.66
CA THR A 400 -0.14 -2.57 -8.47
C THR A 400 -1.02 -3.42 -7.56
N LYS A 401 -0.61 -4.65 -7.27
CA LYS A 401 -1.19 -5.61 -6.30
C LYS A 401 -0.07 -6.42 -5.66
N PRO A 402 -0.29 -7.01 -4.47
CA PRO A 402 0.68 -7.88 -3.84
C PRO A 402 0.97 -9.11 -4.71
N VAL A 403 2.26 -9.44 -4.84
CA VAL A 403 2.70 -10.72 -5.43
C VAL A 403 2.70 -11.75 -4.31
N VAL A 404 2.20 -12.96 -4.59
CA VAL A 404 2.13 -14.03 -3.59
C VAL A 404 3.11 -15.13 -3.99
N LYS A 405 4.08 -15.40 -3.12
CA LYS A 405 5.00 -16.54 -3.21
C LYS A 405 4.57 -17.63 -2.25
N ASN A 406 4.92 -18.88 -2.56
CA ASN A 406 4.56 -20.07 -1.76
C ASN A 406 3.04 -20.18 -1.50
N ALA A 407 2.21 -19.76 -2.47
CA ALA A 407 0.75 -19.68 -2.32
C ALA A 407 0.08 -21.04 -2.05
N GLU A 408 0.73 -22.11 -2.49
CA GLU A 408 0.35 -23.50 -2.30
C GLU A 408 0.75 -24.07 -0.93
N THR A 409 1.54 -23.32 -0.15
CA THR A 409 1.97 -23.72 1.18
C THR A 409 1.04 -23.17 2.26
N ASP A 410 1.24 -23.63 3.48
CA ASP A 410 0.51 -23.15 4.65
C ASP A 410 0.89 -21.72 5.09
N ASN A 411 1.97 -21.15 4.52
CA ASN A 411 2.57 -19.86 4.87
C ASN A 411 2.94 -19.09 3.58
N PRO A 412 1.98 -18.46 2.89
CA PRO A 412 2.28 -17.63 1.73
C PRO A 412 3.02 -16.36 2.16
N THR A 413 3.97 -15.93 1.34
CA THR A 413 4.69 -14.66 1.54
C THR A 413 4.18 -13.62 0.54
N LEU A 414 3.75 -12.47 1.05
CA LEU A 414 3.26 -11.34 0.25
C LEU A 414 4.40 -10.38 -0.06
N ILE A 415 4.59 -9.97 -1.31
CA ILE A 415 5.61 -8.99 -1.71
C ILE A 415 4.92 -7.75 -2.28
N VAL A 416 5.31 -6.57 -1.80
CA VAL A 416 4.80 -5.26 -2.26
C VAL A 416 5.94 -4.26 -2.46
N GLN A 417 5.80 -3.41 -3.49
CA GLN A 417 6.73 -2.32 -3.81
C GLN A 417 5.96 -1.20 -4.54
N ALA A 418 6.29 0.06 -4.26
CA ALA A 418 5.51 1.24 -4.66
C ALA A 418 6.23 2.12 -5.70
N TYR A 419 6.87 1.50 -6.70
CA TYR A 419 7.60 2.19 -7.77
C TYR A 419 8.74 3.07 -7.22
N GLN A 420 8.80 4.35 -7.57
CA GLN A 420 9.87 5.27 -7.20
C GLN A 420 9.40 6.74 -7.20
N TYR A 421 10.28 7.64 -6.75
CA TYR A 421 10.17 9.10 -6.85
C TYR A 421 8.91 9.69 -6.24
N SER A 422 8.44 9.06 -5.15
CA SER A 422 7.23 9.49 -4.44
C SER A 422 5.96 9.48 -5.29
N GLN A 423 5.94 8.81 -6.46
CA GLN A 423 4.78 8.82 -7.37
C GLN A 423 3.57 8.05 -6.81
N TYR A 424 3.84 7.01 -6.01
CA TYR A 424 2.82 6.18 -5.41
C TYR A 424 3.01 6.06 -3.89
N LEU A 425 1.88 5.89 -3.19
CA LEU A 425 1.85 5.37 -1.82
C LEU A 425 1.30 3.94 -1.90
N GLY A 426 2.11 2.95 -1.54
CA GLY A 426 1.66 1.57 -1.46
C GLY A 426 0.77 1.36 -0.23
N THR A 427 -0.21 0.48 -0.35
CA THR A 427 -1.11 0.08 0.75
C THR A 427 -1.30 -1.43 0.74
N LEU A 428 -1.28 -2.03 1.92
CA LEU A 428 -1.47 -3.47 2.11
C LEU A 428 -2.23 -3.72 3.41
N ASP A 429 -3.38 -4.38 3.33
CA ASP A 429 -4.06 -4.99 4.46
C ASP A 429 -3.76 -6.47 4.48
N VAL A 430 -3.31 -6.98 5.63
CA VAL A 430 -3.09 -8.41 5.85
C VAL A 430 -3.89 -8.84 7.06
N THR A 431 -4.77 -9.83 6.87
CA THR A 431 -5.56 -10.41 7.94
C THR A 431 -4.90 -11.69 8.40
N PHE A 432 -4.52 -11.70 9.68
CA PHE A 432 -3.90 -12.85 10.34
C PHE A 432 -4.91 -13.60 11.20
N ASP A 433 -4.75 -14.91 11.26
CA ASP A 433 -5.32 -15.71 12.33
C ASP A 433 -4.44 -15.65 13.61
N ASN A 434 -4.94 -16.20 14.71
CA ASN A 434 -4.23 -16.21 15.99
C ASN A 434 -2.98 -17.10 16.00
N ASP A 435 -2.83 -17.98 15.00
CA ASP A 435 -1.64 -18.83 14.82
C ASP A 435 -0.57 -18.12 13.97
N GLY A 436 -0.85 -16.91 13.47
CA GLY A 436 0.08 -16.10 12.67
C GLY A 436 -0.12 -16.23 11.17
N LYS A 437 -1.07 -17.04 10.71
CA LYS A 437 -1.23 -17.30 9.28
C LYS A 437 -1.99 -16.20 8.57
N VAL A 438 -1.53 -15.85 7.37
CA VAL A 438 -2.24 -14.96 6.45
C VAL A 438 -3.50 -15.66 5.91
N VAL A 439 -4.68 -15.14 6.25
CA VAL A 439 -5.99 -15.69 5.81
C VAL A 439 -6.71 -14.83 4.77
N ALA A 440 -6.34 -13.55 4.67
CA ALA A 440 -6.81 -12.65 3.62
C ALA A 440 -5.82 -11.50 3.44
N HIS A 441 -5.72 -10.97 2.22
CA HIS A 441 -4.93 -9.77 1.96
C HIS A 441 -5.57 -8.94 0.84
N GLU A 442 -5.37 -7.63 0.91
CA GLU A 442 -5.76 -6.69 -0.12
C GLU A 442 -4.70 -5.60 -0.21
N GLY A 443 -4.18 -5.33 -1.41
CA GLY A 443 -3.17 -4.30 -1.59
C GLY A 443 -3.35 -3.56 -2.90
N ALA A 444 -2.94 -2.30 -2.90
CA ALA A 444 -3.02 -1.39 -4.02
C ALA A 444 -2.01 -0.26 -3.87
N VAL A 445 -1.80 0.48 -4.96
CA VAL A 445 -1.02 1.72 -4.97
C VAL A 445 -1.92 2.92 -5.18
N ILE A 446 -1.69 3.99 -4.42
CA ILE A 446 -2.36 5.28 -4.58
C ILE A 446 -1.44 6.18 -5.39
N ASP A 447 -1.87 6.55 -6.60
CA ASP A 447 -1.18 7.54 -7.44
C ASP A 447 -1.29 8.93 -6.79
N VAL A 448 -0.21 9.40 -6.17
CA VAL A 448 -0.25 10.64 -5.40
C VAL A 448 -0.32 11.87 -6.31
N SER A 449 0.07 11.75 -7.58
CA SER A 449 0.08 12.89 -8.52
C SER A 449 -1.33 13.46 -8.75
N LYS A 450 -2.35 12.61 -8.59
CA LYS A 450 -3.78 12.92 -8.73
C LYS A 450 -4.41 13.60 -7.51
N LEU A 451 -3.67 13.73 -6.41
CA LEU A 451 -4.16 14.29 -5.16
C LEU A 451 -3.82 15.77 -5.02
N GLU A 452 -4.60 16.45 -4.20
CA GLU A 452 -4.30 17.81 -3.76
C GLU A 452 -3.17 17.81 -2.72
N ALA A 453 -2.35 18.86 -2.74
CA ALA A 453 -1.25 19.01 -1.81
C ALA A 453 -1.73 19.35 -0.39
N ASP A 454 -1.16 18.69 0.62
CA ASP A 454 -1.42 19.02 2.01
C ASP A 454 -0.82 20.38 2.37
N ALA A 455 -1.66 21.33 2.77
CA ALA A 455 -1.25 22.72 3.02
C ALA A 455 -0.10 22.85 4.03
N LYS A 456 -0.06 21.99 5.05
CA LYS A 456 0.99 22.05 6.08
C LYS A 456 2.29 21.41 5.59
N ALA A 457 2.23 20.30 4.86
CA ALA A 457 3.41 19.76 4.19
C ALA A 457 3.98 20.75 3.17
N THR A 458 3.13 21.42 2.38
CA THR A 458 3.56 22.49 1.46
C THR A 458 4.29 23.60 2.20
N GLN A 459 3.75 24.06 3.35
CA GLN A 459 4.42 25.07 4.17
C GLN A 459 5.78 24.59 4.72
N LEU A 460 5.91 23.29 5.04
CA LEU A 460 7.17 22.71 5.52
C LEU A 460 8.21 22.59 4.41
N LEU A 461 7.79 22.30 3.18
CA LEU A 461 8.66 22.18 2.02
C LEU A 461 9.11 23.54 1.47
N ALA A 462 8.26 24.57 1.58
CA ALA A 462 8.49 25.90 1.00
C ALA A 462 9.91 26.47 1.17
N PRO A 463 10.52 26.53 2.38
CA PRO A 463 11.88 27.08 2.51
C PRO A 463 12.94 26.26 1.77
N PHE A 464 12.83 24.94 1.77
CA PHE A 464 13.76 24.08 1.00
C PHE A 464 13.58 24.28 -0.50
N LYS A 465 12.32 24.40 -0.93
CA LYS A 465 11.98 24.63 -2.33
C LYS A 465 12.50 25.99 -2.83
N GLU A 466 12.42 27.04 -2.01
CA GLU A 466 12.96 28.36 -2.36
C GLU A 466 14.46 28.30 -2.65
N GLU A 467 15.26 27.66 -1.79
CA GLU A 467 16.70 27.52 -2.04
C GLU A 467 17.01 26.61 -3.25
N VAL A 468 16.22 25.55 -3.47
CA VAL A 468 16.38 24.70 -4.66
C VAL A 468 16.03 25.45 -5.94
N ASP A 469 14.97 26.27 -5.92
CA ASP A 469 14.60 27.11 -7.06
C ASP A 469 15.67 28.19 -7.30
N GLU A 470 16.34 28.71 -6.25
CA GLU A 470 17.53 29.55 -6.40
C GLU A 470 18.70 28.79 -7.04
N LEU A 471 18.99 27.56 -6.59
CA LEU A 471 20.04 26.71 -7.17
C LEU A 471 19.80 26.42 -8.65
N LYS A 472 18.56 26.15 -9.05
CA LYS A 472 18.20 25.95 -10.46
C LYS A 472 18.55 27.15 -11.34
N ASN A 473 18.47 28.36 -10.79
CA ASN A 473 18.82 29.59 -11.51
C ASN A 473 20.32 29.92 -11.46
N GLN A 474 21.14 29.13 -10.73
CA GLN A 474 22.57 29.39 -10.69
C GLN A 474 23.23 29.02 -12.03
N PRO A 475 24.16 29.87 -12.50
CA PRO A 475 24.99 29.56 -13.65
C PRO A 475 25.87 28.34 -13.38
N THR A 476 26.05 27.49 -14.38
CA THR A 476 27.07 26.43 -14.36
C THR A 476 28.49 26.99 -14.49
N GLY A 477 28.63 28.28 -14.84
CA GLY A 477 29.89 28.90 -15.23
C GLY A 477 30.20 28.80 -16.73
N ALA A 478 29.30 28.18 -17.50
CA ALA A 478 29.41 28.05 -18.95
C ALA A 478 28.39 28.93 -19.69
N THR A 479 28.73 29.32 -20.92
CA THR A 479 27.83 29.99 -21.87
C THR A 479 27.85 29.23 -23.20
N THR A 480 26.68 28.94 -23.77
CA THR A 480 26.59 28.39 -25.13
C THR A 480 26.38 29.50 -26.16
N THR A 481 27.11 29.44 -27.27
CA THR A 481 27.08 30.47 -28.33
C THR A 481 25.85 30.37 -29.24
N ALA A 482 25.08 29.30 -29.11
CA ALA A 482 23.81 29.06 -29.80
C ALA A 482 22.97 28.08 -28.97
N ALA A 483 21.66 28.01 -29.23
CA ALA A 483 20.80 27.04 -28.56
C ALA A 483 21.23 25.59 -28.87
N LEU A 484 21.35 24.76 -27.83
CA LEU A 484 21.53 23.31 -27.95
C LEU A 484 20.13 22.68 -28.05
N THR A 485 19.67 22.50 -29.28
CA THR A 485 18.28 22.11 -29.55
C THR A 485 18.00 20.64 -29.22
N ASN A 486 16.74 20.35 -28.88
CA ASN A 486 16.22 19.00 -28.68
C ASN A 486 15.03 18.72 -29.63
N PRO A 487 15.25 18.69 -30.96
CA PRO A 487 14.16 18.66 -31.93
C PRO A 487 13.47 17.29 -31.99
N ARG A 488 12.17 17.30 -32.25
CA ARG A 488 11.34 16.14 -32.64
C ARG A 488 10.70 16.43 -33.99
N THR A 489 10.48 15.38 -34.78
CA THR A 489 9.80 15.49 -36.09
C THR A 489 8.35 15.97 -35.94
N SER A 490 7.75 15.73 -34.77
CA SER A 490 6.40 16.17 -34.43
C SER A 490 6.31 17.64 -34.00
N ASP A 491 7.43 18.33 -33.81
CA ASP A 491 7.42 19.70 -33.31
C ASP A 491 6.85 20.65 -34.37
N PRO A 492 5.88 21.52 -34.03
CA PRO A 492 5.21 22.37 -35.01
C PRO A 492 6.15 23.26 -35.83
N ASP A 493 7.27 23.67 -35.21
CA ASP A 493 8.24 24.59 -35.80
C ASP A 493 9.43 23.87 -36.47
N ASN A 494 9.51 22.54 -36.37
CA ASN A 494 10.60 21.77 -36.96
C ASN A 494 10.35 21.45 -38.44
N THR A 495 10.87 22.30 -39.31
CA THR A 495 10.79 22.14 -40.78
C THR A 495 11.98 21.38 -41.38
N THR A 496 13.02 21.11 -40.58
CA THR A 496 14.27 20.47 -41.05
C THR A 496 14.14 18.95 -41.13
N GLY A 497 13.17 18.37 -40.42
CA GLY A 497 13.03 16.92 -40.29
C GLY A 497 14.07 16.27 -39.37
N VAL A 498 15.00 17.04 -38.80
CA VAL A 498 16.00 16.57 -37.82
C VAL A 498 15.31 16.19 -36.51
N SER A 499 15.76 15.13 -35.86
CA SER A 499 15.29 14.78 -34.52
C SER A 499 16.36 14.13 -33.67
N VAL A 500 16.39 14.46 -32.38
CA VAL A 500 17.27 13.84 -31.37
C VAL A 500 17.12 12.31 -31.32
N ARG A 501 16.01 11.77 -31.86
CA ARG A 501 15.65 10.35 -31.84
C ARG A 501 15.85 9.64 -33.18
N LYS A 502 16.52 10.29 -34.13
CA LYS A 502 16.86 9.67 -35.43
C LYS A 502 18.05 10.31 -36.15
N ASN A 503 18.61 11.40 -35.62
CA ASN A 503 19.74 12.12 -36.18
C ASN A 503 20.73 12.50 -35.07
N GLU A 504 22.01 12.60 -35.42
CA GLU A 504 23.03 13.22 -34.57
C GLU A 504 22.63 14.67 -34.24
N THR A 505 22.85 15.09 -32.99
CA THR A 505 22.59 16.47 -32.54
C THR A 505 23.77 17.00 -31.74
N ALA A 506 23.98 18.31 -31.77
CA ALA A 506 25.01 18.96 -30.98
C ALA A 506 24.85 18.72 -29.47
N LEU A 507 23.61 18.68 -28.98
CA LEU A 507 23.32 18.39 -27.58
C LEU A 507 23.69 16.94 -27.20
N GLY A 508 23.34 15.98 -28.04
CA GLY A 508 23.73 14.58 -27.84
C GLY A 508 25.25 14.38 -27.84
N ASN A 509 25.96 15.07 -28.73
CA ASN A 509 27.42 15.11 -28.75
C ASN A 509 27.99 15.68 -27.44
N LEU A 510 27.52 16.84 -26.99
CA LEU A 510 27.96 17.47 -25.75
C LEU A 510 27.78 16.56 -24.51
N ILE A 511 26.61 15.91 -24.41
CA ILE A 511 26.31 14.99 -23.31
C ILE A 511 27.28 13.81 -23.33
N THR A 512 27.43 13.17 -24.48
CA THR A 512 28.34 12.01 -24.60
C THR A 512 29.81 12.38 -24.44
N ASP A 513 30.22 13.61 -24.79
CA ASP A 513 31.58 14.11 -24.53
C ASP A 513 31.86 14.21 -23.03
N GLY A 514 30.90 14.73 -22.25
CA GLY A 514 30.98 14.73 -20.79
C GLY A 514 31.03 13.33 -20.19
N MET A 515 30.16 12.43 -20.66
CA MET A 515 30.17 11.02 -20.27
C MET A 515 31.53 10.35 -20.53
N LEU A 516 32.09 10.51 -21.73
CA LEU A 516 33.37 9.93 -22.08
C LEU A 516 34.52 10.54 -21.29
N ALA A 517 34.54 11.86 -21.13
CA ALA A 517 35.57 12.56 -20.38
C ALA A 517 35.62 12.08 -18.93
N LYS A 518 34.45 11.98 -18.27
CA LYS A 518 34.36 11.50 -16.89
C LYS A 518 34.69 10.01 -16.77
N ALA A 519 34.14 9.16 -17.64
CA ALA A 519 34.42 7.72 -17.61
C ALA A 519 35.93 7.42 -17.74
N LYS A 520 36.65 8.17 -18.58
CA LYS A 520 38.12 8.03 -18.72
C LYS A 520 38.93 8.38 -17.49
N THR A 521 38.36 9.12 -16.53
CA THR A 521 39.02 9.37 -15.24
C THR A 521 39.03 8.12 -14.33
N PHE A 522 38.10 7.19 -14.55
CA PHE A 522 38.01 5.91 -13.83
C PHE A 522 38.66 4.77 -14.61
N SER A 523 38.40 4.70 -15.92
CA SER A 523 38.89 3.64 -16.81
C SER A 523 39.44 4.27 -18.09
N PRO A 524 40.76 4.55 -18.17
CA PRO A 524 41.38 5.24 -19.30
C PRO A 524 41.23 4.53 -20.66
N ASP A 525 40.94 3.23 -20.64
CA ASP A 525 40.73 2.34 -21.79
C ASP A 525 39.29 2.37 -22.36
N VAL A 526 38.38 3.16 -21.77
CA VAL A 526 37.05 3.41 -22.34
C VAL A 526 37.18 4.03 -23.73
N ILE A 527 36.64 3.34 -24.74
CA ILE A 527 36.80 3.72 -26.15
C ILE A 527 35.78 4.76 -26.60
N GLY A 528 34.64 4.85 -25.92
CA GLY A 528 33.56 5.75 -26.30
C GLY A 528 32.43 5.80 -25.27
N ALA A 529 31.51 6.73 -25.48
CA ALA A 529 30.29 6.86 -24.70
C ALA A 529 29.07 6.87 -25.62
N ILE A 530 27.95 6.34 -25.14
CA ILE A 530 26.67 6.29 -25.86
C ILE A 530 25.55 6.84 -24.97
N GLN A 531 24.60 7.57 -25.57
CA GLN A 531 23.43 8.13 -24.88
C GLN A 531 22.19 7.94 -25.75
N ASN A 532 21.15 7.32 -25.21
CA ASN A 532 19.86 7.20 -25.91
C ASN A 532 19.16 8.57 -26.01
N GLY A 533 18.66 8.92 -27.19
CA GLY A 533 17.96 10.18 -27.45
C GLY A 533 16.64 10.32 -26.67
N GLY A 534 16.08 9.21 -26.19
CA GLY A 534 14.95 9.17 -25.26
C GLY A 534 15.27 9.79 -23.90
N GLY A 535 16.53 9.70 -23.48
CA GLY A 535 17.10 10.27 -22.26
C GLY A 535 17.29 11.78 -22.30
N ILE A 536 17.34 12.39 -23.50
CA ILE A 536 17.53 13.84 -23.70
C ILE A 536 16.16 14.52 -23.78
N ARG A 537 15.81 15.31 -22.77
CA ARG A 537 14.40 15.74 -22.55
C ARG A 537 14.10 17.18 -22.89
N ALA A 538 15.08 18.05 -22.86
CA ALA A 538 14.91 19.47 -23.17
C ALA A 538 16.14 20.06 -23.84
N ALA A 539 15.92 21.15 -24.57
CA ALA A 539 16.98 22.00 -25.10
C ALA A 539 17.64 22.81 -23.99
N ILE A 540 18.82 23.36 -24.27
CA ILE A 540 19.47 24.40 -23.48
C ILE A 540 19.50 25.66 -24.35
N ASP A 541 19.05 26.78 -23.79
CA ASP A 541 18.89 28.03 -24.53
C ASP A 541 20.25 28.67 -24.85
N GLU A 542 20.27 29.57 -25.83
CA GLU A 542 21.46 30.37 -26.12
C GLU A 542 21.77 31.29 -24.93
N GLY A 543 23.06 31.36 -24.55
CA GLY A 543 23.51 32.20 -23.44
C GLY A 543 24.04 31.39 -22.26
N GLU A 544 23.93 31.96 -21.07
CA GLU A 544 24.42 31.36 -19.83
C GLU A 544 23.66 30.06 -19.53
N ILE A 545 24.39 28.97 -19.34
CA ILE A 545 23.80 27.66 -19.06
C ILE A 545 23.56 27.56 -17.55
N THR A 546 22.30 27.37 -17.15
CA THR A 546 21.91 27.21 -15.75
C THR A 546 21.86 25.75 -15.30
N ILE A 547 21.96 25.50 -13.99
CA ILE A 547 21.78 24.16 -13.42
C ILE A 547 20.36 23.62 -13.73
N GLY A 548 19.36 24.48 -13.70
CA GLY A 548 17.97 24.12 -14.01
C GLY A 548 17.78 23.61 -15.43
N GLU A 549 18.46 24.21 -16.42
CA GLU A 549 18.44 23.71 -17.80
C GLU A 549 19.10 22.33 -17.90
N VAL A 550 20.27 22.14 -17.30
CA VAL A 550 20.98 20.86 -17.27
C VAL A 550 20.11 19.75 -16.68
N LEU A 551 19.45 20.00 -15.55
CA LEU A 551 18.51 19.09 -14.92
C LEU A 551 17.27 18.81 -15.78
N THR A 552 16.75 19.82 -16.47
CA THR A 552 15.59 19.66 -17.35
C THR A 552 15.96 18.84 -18.59
N THR A 553 17.20 18.95 -19.06
CA THR A 553 17.75 18.15 -20.16
C THR A 553 17.94 16.68 -19.77
N LEU A 554 18.43 16.38 -18.56
CA LEU A 554 18.64 15.03 -18.02
C LEU A 554 17.86 14.81 -16.70
N PRO A 555 16.52 14.68 -16.74
CA PRO A 555 15.68 14.77 -15.55
C PRO A 555 15.43 13.43 -14.84
N PHE A 556 16.06 12.35 -15.30
CA PHE A 556 15.75 11.00 -14.80
C PHE A 556 16.61 10.56 -13.62
N GLY A 557 17.64 11.35 -13.30
CA GLY A 557 18.59 11.02 -12.24
C GLY A 557 19.36 9.73 -12.54
N ASN A 558 19.72 9.47 -13.80
CA ASN A 558 20.56 8.31 -14.09
C ASN A 558 21.98 8.54 -13.57
N THR A 559 22.70 7.45 -13.46
CA THR A 559 24.12 7.41 -13.18
C THR A 559 24.93 7.04 -14.43
N LEU A 560 26.21 7.39 -14.43
CA LEU A 560 27.18 7.01 -15.45
C LEU A 560 27.68 5.58 -15.20
N ALA A 561 27.50 4.70 -16.17
CA ALA A 561 27.98 3.31 -16.11
C ALA A 561 29.01 3.02 -17.21
N ILE A 562 29.89 2.04 -16.97
CA ILE A 562 30.86 1.51 -17.94
C ILE A 562 30.52 0.05 -18.21
N ALA A 563 30.17 -0.28 -19.45
CA ALA A 563 29.87 -1.63 -19.91
C ALA A 563 31.06 -2.25 -20.65
N ASP A 564 31.43 -3.48 -20.29
CA ASP A 564 32.42 -4.31 -20.98
C ASP A 564 31.73 -5.20 -22.03
N LEU A 565 31.72 -4.74 -23.29
CA LEU A 565 30.98 -5.33 -24.41
C LEU A 565 31.92 -5.94 -25.44
N THR A 566 31.56 -7.10 -25.97
CA THR A 566 32.19 -7.65 -27.19
C THR A 566 31.90 -6.76 -28.39
N GLY A 567 32.78 -6.76 -29.39
CA GLY A 567 32.55 -6.01 -30.62
C GLY A 567 31.27 -6.43 -31.33
N THR A 568 30.89 -7.71 -31.28
CA THR A 568 29.58 -8.18 -31.77
C THR A 568 28.41 -7.53 -31.03
N GLU A 569 28.46 -7.44 -29.70
CA GLU A 569 27.43 -6.76 -28.91
C GLU A 569 27.35 -5.26 -29.23
N ILE A 570 28.49 -4.60 -29.48
CA ILE A 570 28.53 -3.19 -29.91
C ILE A 570 27.82 -3.01 -31.26
N TYR A 571 28.12 -3.86 -32.25
CA TYR A 571 27.46 -3.82 -33.55
C TYR A 571 25.95 -4.03 -33.41
N GLN A 572 25.52 -5.04 -32.65
CA GLN A 572 24.10 -5.32 -32.39
C GLN A 572 23.40 -4.16 -31.67
N THR A 573 24.07 -3.53 -30.71
CA THR A 573 23.58 -2.34 -30.01
C THR A 573 23.29 -1.21 -31.01
N PHE A 574 24.21 -0.93 -31.94
CA PHE A 574 23.97 0.10 -32.96
C PHE A 574 22.94 -0.32 -34.01
N GLU A 575 22.83 -1.61 -34.36
CA GLU A 575 21.75 -2.11 -35.23
C GLU A 575 20.36 -1.83 -34.64
N ARG A 576 20.20 -2.01 -33.32
CA ARG A 576 18.95 -1.66 -32.62
C ARG A 576 18.69 -0.16 -32.64
N SER A 577 19.74 0.65 -32.49
CA SER A 577 19.64 2.11 -32.53
C SER A 577 19.14 2.62 -33.88
N VAL A 578 19.72 2.12 -34.99
CA VAL A 578 19.39 2.60 -36.35
C VAL A 578 18.27 1.80 -37.03
N GLY A 579 17.88 0.64 -36.50
CA GLY A 579 16.88 -0.26 -37.08
C GLY A 579 15.49 0.37 -37.30
N PRO A 580 14.97 1.21 -36.39
CA PRO A 580 13.67 1.86 -36.58
C PRO A 580 13.63 2.99 -37.63
N LEU A 581 14.79 3.45 -38.13
CA LEU A 581 14.84 4.53 -39.13
C LEU A 581 14.02 4.18 -40.38
N PRO A 582 13.34 5.18 -41.00
CA PRO A 582 13.39 6.62 -40.71
C PRO A 582 12.45 7.09 -39.57
N ASN A 583 11.77 6.16 -38.89
CA ASN A 583 10.93 6.51 -37.74
C ASN A 583 11.80 6.91 -36.54
N GLU A 584 11.26 7.75 -35.68
CA GLU A 584 11.92 8.12 -34.44
C GLU A 584 11.88 6.98 -33.43
N ASN A 585 12.97 6.84 -32.67
CA ASN A 585 13.08 5.89 -31.56
C ASN A 585 13.79 6.53 -30.35
N GLY A 586 13.30 6.27 -29.14
CA GLY A 586 14.00 6.64 -27.90
C GLY A 586 15.42 6.09 -27.86
N GLY A 587 15.59 4.85 -28.34
CA GLY A 587 16.88 4.17 -28.43
C GLY A 587 17.79 4.63 -29.58
N PHE A 588 17.60 5.79 -30.21
CA PHE A 588 18.64 6.30 -31.11
C PHE A 588 19.85 6.79 -30.29
N LEU A 589 21.03 6.23 -30.52
CA LEU A 589 22.23 6.50 -29.73
C LEU A 589 23.03 7.68 -30.30
N HIS A 590 23.23 8.71 -29.49
CA HIS A 590 24.30 9.71 -29.66
C HIS A 590 25.62 9.11 -29.17
N VAL A 591 26.76 9.59 -29.67
CA VAL A 591 28.07 8.99 -29.39
C VAL A 591 29.18 10.01 -29.18
N ALA A 592 30.16 9.64 -28.36
CA ALA A 592 31.47 10.29 -28.25
C ALA A 592 32.58 9.25 -28.33
N GLY A 593 33.73 9.61 -28.90
CA GLY A 593 34.87 8.71 -29.11
C GLY A 593 34.67 7.63 -30.18
N LEU A 594 33.44 7.50 -30.70
CA LEU A 594 33.05 6.57 -31.76
C LEU A 594 32.63 7.32 -33.02
N LYS A 595 32.84 6.67 -34.17
CA LYS A 595 32.21 7.03 -35.44
C LYS A 595 31.46 5.81 -36.00
N VAL A 596 30.16 5.97 -36.20
CA VAL A 596 29.26 4.92 -36.67
C VAL A 596 28.83 5.24 -38.09
N THR A 597 28.99 4.29 -39.00
CA THR A 597 28.52 4.40 -40.37
C THR A 597 27.53 3.29 -40.64
N TYR A 598 26.37 3.65 -41.21
CA TYR A 598 25.30 2.71 -41.53
C TYR A 598 24.68 3.05 -42.89
N ASP A 599 23.96 2.10 -43.47
CA ASP A 599 23.21 2.23 -44.71
C ASP A 599 21.72 2.00 -44.39
N SER A 600 20.92 3.07 -44.35
CA SER A 600 19.48 2.95 -44.02
C SER A 600 18.65 2.24 -45.10
N SER A 601 19.19 2.04 -46.30
CA SER A 601 18.54 1.27 -47.36
C SER A 601 18.57 -0.24 -47.11
N GLN A 602 19.46 -0.72 -46.24
CA GLN A 602 19.53 -2.12 -45.85
C GLN A 602 18.40 -2.50 -44.86
N PRO A 603 18.02 -3.80 -44.83
CA PRO A 603 17.11 -4.32 -43.82
C PRO A 603 17.58 -4.02 -42.39
N SER A 604 16.65 -3.74 -41.48
CA SER A 604 16.95 -3.58 -40.05
C SER A 604 17.69 -4.81 -39.53
N GLY A 605 18.80 -4.62 -38.81
CA GLY A 605 19.69 -5.69 -38.35
C GLY A 605 20.89 -5.94 -39.27
N GLU A 606 20.93 -5.29 -40.45
CA GLU A 606 22.05 -5.36 -41.41
C GLU A 606 22.47 -3.94 -41.88
N ARG A 607 22.18 -2.90 -41.09
CA ARG A 607 22.42 -1.50 -41.48
C ARG A 607 23.81 -1.00 -41.16
N VAL A 608 24.41 -1.42 -40.05
CA VAL A 608 25.68 -0.89 -39.53
C VAL A 608 26.84 -1.48 -40.32
N THR A 609 27.55 -0.64 -41.06
CA THR A 609 28.63 -1.06 -41.95
C THR A 609 30.00 -1.02 -41.27
N LYS A 610 30.26 0.01 -40.46
CA LYS A 610 31.49 0.13 -39.69
C LYS A 610 31.31 0.95 -38.42
N ILE A 611 32.09 0.60 -37.41
CA ILE A 611 32.24 1.37 -36.17
C ILE A 611 33.74 1.59 -35.95
N GLU A 612 34.13 2.84 -35.79
CA GLU A 612 35.51 3.25 -35.56
C GLU A 612 35.64 3.92 -34.19
N TYR A 613 36.76 3.73 -33.50
CA TYR A 613 37.12 4.47 -32.29
C TYR A 613 38.53 5.04 -32.42
N MET A 614 38.85 6.06 -31.62
CA MET A 614 40.18 6.67 -31.66
C MET A 614 41.17 5.92 -30.76
N LYS A 615 42.29 5.47 -31.34
CA LYS A 615 43.41 4.87 -30.63
C LYS A 615 44.72 5.51 -31.10
N ASP A 616 45.52 6.00 -30.16
CA ASP A 616 46.82 6.66 -30.44
C ASP A 616 46.74 7.77 -31.51
N GLY A 617 45.63 8.51 -31.54
CA GLY A 617 45.38 9.60 -32.48
C GLY A 617 44.96 9.17 -33.89
N ALA A 618 44.72 7.87 -34.12
CA ALA A 618 44.23 7.34 -35.39
C ALA A 618 42.88 6.60 -35.21
N PRO A 619 41.98 6.64 -36.21
CA PRO A 619 40.77 5.83 -36.20
C PRO A 619 41.12 4.35 -36.39
N VAL A 620 40.54 3.49 -35.56
CA VAL A 620 40.68 2.02 -35.61
C VAL A 620 39.28 1.41 -35.61
N LEU A 621 39.10 0.34 -36.40
CA LEU A 621 37.83 -0.39 -36.44
C LEU A 621 37.61 -1.16 -35.14
N VAL A 622 36.37 -1.11 -34.64
CA VAL A 622 35.88 -2.09 -33.69
C VAL A 622 35.77 -3.42 -34.44
N GLU A 623 36.53 -4.42 -34.00
CA GLU A 623 36.44 -5.77 -34.56
C GLU A 623 35.08 -6.38 -34.21
N ASN A 624 34.24 -6.69 -35.21
CA ASN A 624 33.02 -7.45 -34.98
C ASN A 624 33.37 -8.90 -34.65
N GLY A 625 33.46 -9.20 -33.35
CA GLY A 625 33.87 -10.50 -32.84
C GLY A 625 33.94 -10.50 -31.31
N PRO A 626 34.64 -11.48 -30.71
CA PRO A 626 34.67 -11.69 -29.27
C PRO A 626 35.57 -10.70 -28.51
N THR A 627 36.33 -9.86 -29.22
CA THR A 627 37.17 -8.82 -28.62
C THR A 627 36.29 -7.85 -27.83
N LYS A 628 36.65 -7.61 -26.57
CA LYS A 628 35.89 -6.75 -25.66
C LYS A 628 36.39 -5.31 -25.64
N TYR A 629 35.47 -4.39 -25.39
CA TYR A 629 35.69 -2.96 -25.33
C TYR A 629 34.84 -2.35 -24.23
N LYS A 630 35.39 -1.36 -23.52
CA LYS A 630 34.66 -0.60 -22.52
C LYS A 630 33.95 0.60 -23.16
N VAL A 631 32.64 0.70 -22.96
CA VAL A 631 31.79 1.78 -23.47
C VAL A 631 31.00 2.38 -22.30
N ALA A 632 31.05 3.70 -22.16
CA ALA A 632 30.28 4.41 -21.15
C ALA A 632 28.84 4.65 -21.62
N THR A 633 27.87 4.58 -20.71
CA THR A 633 26.45 4.83 -20.99
C THR A 633 25.72 5.27 -19.72
N ASN A 634 24.44 5.64 -19.82
CA ASN A 634 23.61 5.88 -18.63
C ASN A 634 23.07 4.55 -18.07
N ALA A 635 22.82 4.47 -16.77
CA ALA A 635 22.38 3.24 -16.11
C ALA A 635 21.08 2.65 -16.70
N PHE A 636 20.11 3.47 -17.12
CA PHE A 636 18.91 2.98 -17.80
C PHE A 636 19.24 2.17 -19.06
N THR A 637 20.13 2.69 -19.90
CA THR A 637 20.56 2.03 -21.13
C THR A 637 21.46 0.83 -20.81
N ALA A 638 22.29 0.95 -19.77
CA ALA A 638 23.17 -0.13 -19.31
C ALA A 638 22.38 -1.37 -18.85
N LYS A 639 21.23 -1.17 -18.20
CA LYS A 639 20.29 -2.23 -17.79
C LYS A 639 19.43 -2.78 -18.95
N GLY A 640 19.71 -2.37 -20.19
CA GLY A 640 18.99 -2.80 -21.39
C GLY A 640 17.72 -2.03 -21.72
N GLY A 641 17.55 -0.83 -21.13
CA GLY A 641 16.48 0.11 -21.47
C GLY A 641 16.40 0.41 -22.97
N ASP A 642 15.25 0.88 -23.45
CA ASP A 642 14.96 1.09 -24.89
C ASP A 642 15.16 -0.16 -25.79
N GLY A 643 15.29 -1.36 -25.18
CA GLY A 643 15.38 -2.64 -25.89
C GLY A 643 16.81 -3.07 -26.25
N PHE A 644 17.84 -2.47 -25.63
CA PHE A 644 19.24 -2.87 -25.80
C PHE A 644 19.58 -4.16 -25.05
N ALA A 645 19.10 -5.29 -25.58
CA ALA A 645 19.25 -6.60 -24.95
C ALA A 645 20.71 -6.97 -24.65
N GLU A 646 21.67 -6.56 -25.48
CA GLU A 646 23.09 -6.87 -25.30
C GLU A 646 23.67 -6.19 -24.05
N LEU A 647 23.25 -4.94 -23.80
CA LEU A 647 23.60 -4.23 -22.57
C LEU A 647 22.92 -4.88 -21.35
N GLY A 648 21.64 -5.26 -21.48
CA GLY A 648 20.93 -5.99 -20.41
C GLY A 648 21.59 -7.32 -20.06
N VAL A 649 22.00 -8.11 -21.06
CA VAL A 649 22.76 -9.35 -20.84
C VAL A 649 24.09 -9.05 -20.16
N ALA A 650 24.84 -8.06 -20.64
CA ALA A 650 26.09 -7.64 -20.01
C ALA A 650 25.89 -7.23 -18.55
N TYR A 651 24.81 -6.52 -18.22
CA TYR A 651 24.44 -6.15 -16.86
C TYR A 651 24.21 -7.40 -16.00
N THR A 652 23.34 -8.31 -16.44
CA THR A 652 23.04 -9.55 -15.69
C THR A 652 24.24 -10.50 -15.54
N GLU A 653 25.26 -10.37 -16.38
CA GLU A 653 26.51 -11.11 -16.30
C GLU A 653 27.59 -10.39 -15.47
N GLY A 654 27.26 -9.27 -14.80
CA GLY A 654 28.21 -8.50 -14.00
C GLY A 654 29.29 -7.79 -14.83
N ARG A 655 29.02 -7.52 -16.11
CA ARG A 655 29.95 -6.82 -17.03
C ARG A 655 29.69 -5.32 -17.12
N VAL A 656 28.82 -4.78 -16.28
CA VAL A 656 28.53 -3.35 -16.20
C VAL A 656 28.91 -2.86 -14.81
N GLN A 657 29.72 -1.81 -14.77
CA GLN A 657 30.05 -1.09 -13.55
C GLN A 657 29.27 0.22 -13.54
N ASP A 658 28.34 0.38 -12.62
CA ASP A 658 27.76 1.70 -12.31
C ASP A 658 28.77 2.50 -11.48
N LEU A 659 29.04 3.75 -11.86
CA LEU A 659 29.96 4.61 -11.13
C LEU A 659 29.26 5.44 -10.04
N GLY A 660 27.93 5.38 -9.94
CA GLY A 660 27.14 6.19 -9.00
C GLY A 660 27.10 7.69 -9.31
N LEU A 661 27.80 8.12 -10.38
CA LEU A 661 27.94 9.53 -10.73
C LEU A 661 26.71 10.03 -11.47
N SER A 662 26.05 11.05 -10.91
CA SER A 662 24.85 11.63 -11.50
C SER A 662 25.11 12.21 -12.91
N ASP A 663 24.26 11.84 -13.86
CA ASP A 663 24.38 12.23 -15.27
C ASP A 663 24.29 13.75 -15.50
N TRP A 664 23.41 14.43 -14.78
CA TRP A 664 23.25 15.89 -14.86
C TRP A 664 24.45 16.62 -14.24
N GLU A 665 25.04 16.12 -13.16
CA GLU A 665 26.24 16.71 -12.57
C GLU A 665 27.44 16.55 -13.48
N ASN A 666 27.55 15.38 -14.12
CA ASN A 666 28.57 15.15 -15.11
C ASN A 666 28.45 16.13 -16.29
N LEU A 667 27.23 16.34 -16.81
CA LEU A 667 26.99 17.35 -17.84
C LEU A 667 27.33 18.76 -17.34
N ARG A 668 26.88 19.15 -16.14
CA ARG A 668 27.18 20.45 -15.50
C ARG A 668 28.69 20.69 -15.44
N ASP A 669 29.43 19.75 -14.88
CA ASP A 669 30.88 19.86 -14.69
C ASP A 669 31.61 19.89 -16.02
N HIS A 670 31.15 19.09 -16.99
CA HIS A 670 31.71 19.11 -18.33
C HIS A 670 31.51 20.47 -19.01
N VAL A 671 30.28 21.02 -19.04
CA VAL A 671 30.05 22.33 -19.66
C VAL A 671 30.81 23.43 -18.93
N ALA A 672 30.85 23.40 -17.59
CA ALA A 672 31.62 24.34 -16.77
C ALA A 672 33.12 24.31 -17.14
N SER A 673 33.68 23.12 -17.38
CA SER A 673 35.08 22.97 -17.79
C SER A 673 35.40 23.56 -19.17
N LEU A 674 34.39 23.66 -20.05
CA LEU A 674 34.54 24.24 -21.39
C LEU A 674 34.50 25.77 -21.36
N VAL A 675 33.82 26.38 -20.37
CA VAL A 675 33.52 27.81 -20.23
C VAL A 675 32.64 28.37 -21.37
N THR A 676 33.00 28.12 -22.62
CA THR A 676 32.21 28.44 -23.80
C THR A 676 31.88 27.16 -24.55
N VAL A 677 30.58 26.89 -24.73
CA VAL A 677 30.09 25.76 -25.52
C VAL A 677 29.74 26.25 -26.92
N GLU A 678 30.30 25.61 -27.94
CA GLU A 678 29.97 25.87 -29.34
C GLU A 678 29.23 24.65 -29.92
N PRO A 679 27.89 24.69 -30.07
CA PRO A 679 27.12 23.54 -30.54
C PRO A 679 27.54 23.10 -31.95
N LYS A 680 27.98 21.84 -32.11
CA LYS A 680 28.43 21.29 -33.39
C LYS A 680 27.94 19.86 -33.61
N VAL A 681 27.47 19.61 -34.83
CA VAL A 681 27.29 18.26 -35.38
C VAL A 681 28.55 17.95 -36.19
N GLU A 682 29.15 16.78 -35.96
CA GLU A 682 30.50 16.46 -36.44
C GLU A 682 30.54 15.27 -37.41
N GLY A 683 29.39 14.65 -37.68
CA GLY A 683 29.32 13.44 -38.51
C GLY A 683 29.90 12.23 -37.78
N ARG A 684 29.60 12.13 -36.48
CA ARG A 684 29.86 10.96 -35.65
C ARG A 684 28.95 9.80 -36.03
N ILE A 685 27.75 10.08 -36.58
CA ILE A 685 26.79 9.07 -37.03
C ILE A 685 26.41 9.38 -38.48
N VAL A 686 26.78 8.49 -39.41
CA VAL A 686 26.71 8.75 -40.87
C VAL A 686 25.86 7.70 -41.58
N ASP A 687 24.84 8.16 -42.30
CA ASP A 687 24.03 7.33 -43.20
C ASP A 687 24.54 7.46 -44.64
N VAL A 688 25.16 6.41 -45.18
CA VAL A 688 25.71 6.43 -46.54
C VAL A 688 24.64 6.35 -47.63
N ALA A 689 23.38 6.06 -47.29
CA ALA A 689 22.27 6.10 -48.24
C ALA A 689 21.67 7.51 -48.40
N ALA A 690 21.96 8.42 -47.47
CA ALA A 690 21.48 9.80 -47.48
C ALA A 690 22.49 10.81 -48.07
N GLU A 691 23.73 10.38 -48.30
CA GLU A 691 24.78 11.08 -49.08
C GLU A 691 24.62 10.82 -50.59
#